data_AF-A0A7I7ZK37-F1
#
_entry.id   AF-A0A7I7ZK37-F1
#
_cell.length_a   1.000
_cell.length_b   1.000
_cell.length_c   1.000
_cell.angle_alpha   90.00
_cell.angle_beta   90.00
_cell.angle_gamma   90.00
#
_symmetry.space_group_name_H-M   'P 1'
#
loop_
_entity.id
_entity.type
_entity.pdbx_description
1 polymer ?
#
loop_
_entity_poly.entity_id
_entity_poly.type
_entity_poly.pdbx_seq_one_letter_code
_entity_poly.pdbx_strand_id
1 'polypeptide(L)'
;MGRHRAPDDDDSNADESRDDAISDYDALSPDIPEADDTATGAMGFRVPDDWAEMHGMSAADTPRAATPSPATPPADNGDRYETDEPNADYGEPDYSDQPDLTGADSITQAFPSVPRRASVRSHGGDWEGGEWTGSHRAIQTKRRGVSVGVIAALVTVVVVVAAVILWRFFGSVLSDRSREASARCVSGSVSVPVLADPSISDALNSLAGKYSQSAAPIGDKCVKVEVKASDPTTVVDGVVNKWPSNLGPRPALWIPASSVSAARLVAGAGEQAVSGDAKSLATSPVLLAVRPQLKDALSQQNWGTLPALQTTPTALDGLSLPGWGSLRLAVPTADNSDAAYLAAEAVAAAAADGGPVNAGAGAVHRLTAAQPKLADPKASTALDALISASDPATAPVHAVVTTEQQLYQRSQHTDNAKGKLAAWLPPGAPAVADYPAVLLAGEGLSHEAVTAASEFERFLRKPEQLAELSKAGFRVDGGNPPKNDVVNLGSLPDALSVGDTGTRATLANAVGGTSKAAAVTIMLDQSMPTSDGAKTRLGNVTTALMDRLKAMSPNSSVGLWTFDGVSGRNEIPAAPLSDQAHASQLISNLNNQSSSGGGHVSFTTLRMLYGDAISKYVDGQANSILLITSGPHTDQSLDGQGLQDYIKSAFDPARPVAVNVIDIGGDSDGSTWQAVAQLTGGTFTGMPTSVTPELANAVAAALP
;
A
#
# COMPACT_ATOMS: atom_id res chain seq x y z
N MET A 1 -20.20 -60.23 14.50
CA MET A 1 -21.02 -61.45 14.30
C MET A 1 -22.50 -61.06 14.40
N GLY A 2 -23.34 -61.56 13.49
CA GLY A 2 -24.84 -61.67 13.50
C GLY A 2 -25.68 -60.47 13.95
N ARG A 3 -26.46 -59.74 13.13
CA ARG A 3 -27.58 -60.03 12.19
C ARG A 3 -29.00 -60.00 12.80
N HIS A 4 -29.88 -59.30 12.06
CA HIS A 4 -31.37 -59.27 11.95
C HIS A 4 -32.13 -58.22 12.81
N ARG A 5 -32.74 -57.12 12.30
CA ARG A 5 -33.77 -56.80 11.24
C ARG A 5 -35.15 -57.43 11.51
N ALA A 6 -36.23 -56.69 11.88
CA ALA A 6 -37.16 -55.78 11.12
C ALA A 6 -38.55 -56.49 10.93
N PRO A 7 -39.67 -55.91 10.40
CA PRO A 7 -39.84 -54.63 9.67
C PRO A 7 -41.24 -53.91 9.78
N ASP A 8 -41.41 -52.92 8.88
CA ASP A 8 -42.62 -52.38 8.20
C ASP A 8 -43.24 -51.04 8.71
N ASP A 9 -43.62 -50.05 7.88
CA ASP A 9 -43.23 -49.60 6.51
C ASP A 9 -44.04 -48.31 6.16
N ASP A 10 -43.49 -47.56 5.20
CA ASP A 10 -44.04 -46.59 4.22
C ASP A 10 -44.65 -45.23 4.66
N ASP A 11 -44.17 -44.04 4.25
CA ASP A 11 -43.65 -43.44 2.99
C ASP A 11 -44.66 -43.13 1.86
N SER A 12 -44.68 -41.85 1.45
CA SER A 12 -44.65 -41.30 0.06
C SER A 12 -45.26 -39.87 0.02
N ASN A 13 -44.53 -38.80 -0.36
CA ASN A 13 -44.08 -38.36 -1.71
C ASN A 13 -45.25 -38.06 -2.67
N ALA A 14 -45.25 -37.10 -3.59
CA ALA A 14 -44.40 -35.98 -3.98
C ALA A 14 -45.15 -35.24 -5.13
N ASP A 15 -44.69 -34.03 -5.43
CA ASP A 15 -44.56 -33.45 -6.79
C ASP A 15 -45.73 -32.82 -7.61
N GLU A 16 -45.32 -31.69 -8.19
CA GLU A 16 -45.54 -31.20 -9.57
C GLU A 16 -46.65 -30.19 -9.95
N SER A 17 -46.15 -29.04 -10.41
CA SER A 17 -46.47 -28.32 -11.68
C SER A 17 -47.62 -27.30 -11.78
N ARG A 18 -47.20 -26.03 -11.95
CA ARG A 18 -47.45 -25.11 -13.10
C ARG A 18 -48.80 -25.17 -13.84
N ASP A 19 -49.55 -24.07 -13.81
CA ASP A 19 -49.79 -23.11 -14.93
C ASP A 19 -51.13 -22.35 -14.81
N ASP A 20 -51.07 -21.06 -15.15
CA ASP A 20 -52.05 -20.16 -15.77
C ASP A 20 -53.49 -19.96 -15.25
N ALA A 21 -53.84 -18.68 -15.03
CA ALA A 21 -54.93 -17.93 -15.68
C ALA A 21 -55.74 -16.99 -14.75
N ILE A 22 -55.47 -15.69 -14.90
CA ILE A 22 -56.40 -14.57 -15.18
C ILE A 22 -57.87 -14.71 -14.71
N SER A 23 -58.33 -13.76 -13.87
CA SER A 23 -59.51 -12.90 -14.16
C SER A 23 -59.69 -11.77 -13.12
N ASP A 24 -59.63 -10.53 -13.61
CA ASP A 24 -60.41 -9.31 -13.32
C ASP A 24 -61.13 -9.11 -11.98
N TYR A 25 -60.93 -7.93 -11.38
CA TYR A 25 -61.99 -6.92 -11.15
C TYR A 25 -61.40 -5.50 -10.88
N ASP A 26 -61.70 -4.60 -11.81
CA ASP A 26 -61.97 -3.14 -11.76
C ASP A 26 -61.57 -2.32 -10.51
N ALA A 27 -60.77 -1.25 -10.62
CA ALA A 27 -60.92 0.03 -11.34
C ALA A 27 -61.54 1.14 -10.47
N LEU A 28 -60.73 2.15 -10.12
CA LEU A 28 -61.14 3.55 -9.99
C LEU A 28 -59.92 4.45 -10.25
N SER A 29 -59.90 5.04 -11.45
CA SER A 29 -59.16 6.26 -11.79
C SER A 29 -60.12 7.46 -11.65
N PRO A 30 -59.62 8.70 -11.50
CA PRO A 30 -59.80 9.59 -12.65
C PRO A 30 -58.61 10.51 -12.95
N ASP A 31 -58.39 10.62 -14.27
CA ASP A 31 -58.14 11.83 -15.08
C ASP A 31 -56.97 12.78 -14.78
N ILE A 32 -55.95 12.69 -15.66
CA ILE A 32 -55.05 13.80 -16.00
C ILE A 32 -55.22 14.05 -17.51
N PRO A 33 -55.59 15.26 -17.96
CA PRO A 33 -55.52 15.63 -19.37
C PRO A 33 -54.15 16.18 -19.73
N GLU A 34 -53.63 15.76 -20.89
CA GLU A 34 -52.51 16.37 -21.60
C GLU A 34 -52.86 17.80 -22.06
N ALA A 35 -51.88 18.71 -21.98
CA ALA A 35 -51.84 19.92 -22.81
C ALA A 35 -50.39 20.38 -23.06
N ASP A 36 -50.20 20.75 -24.32
CA ASP A 36 -48.99 21.17 -25.03
C ASP A 36 -48.39 22.53 -24.58
N ASP A 37 -47.09 22.62 -24.81
CA ASP A 37 -46.21 23.75 -25.17
C ASP A 37 -46.52 25.25 -24.88
N THR A 38 -45.43 25.94 -24.50
CA THR A 38 -45.12 27.39 -24.47
C THR A 38 -45.65 28.27 -23.32
N ALA A 39 -44.72 28.81 -22.51
CA ALA A 39 -44.62 30.24 -22.13
C ALA A 39 -43.76 30.46 -20.86
N THR A 40 -42.78 31.35 -21.00
CA THR A 40 -41.99 32.04 -19.98
C THR A 40 -42.83 32.69 -18.86
N GLY A 41 -42.39 32.60 -17.60
CA GLY A 41 -42.87 33.50 -16.54
C GLY A 41 -42.61 33.00 -15.12
N ALA A 42 -41.76 33.72 -14.39
CA ALA A 42 -41.49 33.52 -12.97
C ALA A 42 -42.78 33.63 -12.12
N MET A 43 -42.98 32.70 -11.18
CA MET A 43 -44.04 32.78 -10.17
C MET A 43 -43.43 32.87 -8.78
N GLY A 44 -43.50 34.07 -8.20
CA GLY A 44 -43.19 34.34 -6.81
C GLY A 44 -44.31 33.87 -5.89
N PHE A 45 -43.93 33.31 -4.74
CA PHE A 45 -44.83 32.89 -3.68
C PHE A 45 -45.31 34.12 -2.88
N ARG A 46 -46.64 34.27 -2.74
CA ARG A 46 -47.29 35.30 -1.91
C ARG A 46 -47.59 34.70 -0.54
N VAL A 47 -47.11 35.34 0.53
CA VAL A 47 -47.48 35.01 1.92
C VAL A 47 -48.82 35.69 2.26
N PRO A 48 -49.75 35.02 2.97
CA PRO A 48 -51.02 35.61 3.42
C PRO A 48 -50.86 36.77 4.42
N ASP A 49 -51.78 37.73 4.35
CA ASP A 49 -51.74 39.04 5.04
C ASP A 49 -51.96 38.98 6.57
N ASP A 50 -52.13 37.81 7.19
CA ASP A 50 -52.49 37.64 8.61
C ASP A 50 -51.34 37.13 9.50
N TRP A 51 -50.17 36.87 8.94
CA TRP A 51 -49.02 36.30 9.66
C TRP A 51 -48.49 37.20 10.80
N ALA A 52 -48.60 38.52 10.65
CA ALA A 52 -48.13 39.49 11.63
C ALA A 52 -49.05 39.61 12.87
N GLU A 53 -50.33 39.25 12.76
CA GLU A 53 -51.29 39.29 13.87
C GLU A 53 -51.17 38.06 14.79
N MET A 54 -50.73 36.90 14.27
CA MET A 54 -50.51 35.69 15.09
C MET A 54 -49.29 35.76 16.02
N HIS A 55 -48.36 36.69 15.78
CA HIS A 55 -47.08 36.72 16.48
C HIS A 55 -46.81 37.97 17.32
N GLY A 56 -47.82 38.82 17.56
CA GLY A 56 -47.78 39.80 18.65
C GLY A 56 -46.67 40.84 18.58
N MET A 57 -46.26 41.29 17.40
CA MET A 57 -45.25 42.33 17.23
C MET A 57 -45.90 43.68 16.92
N SER A 58 -45.75 44.67 17.81
CA SER A 58 -46.29 46.02 17.60
C SER A 58 -45.42 46.84 16.64
N ALA A 59 -46.05 47.46 15.64
CA ALA A 59 -45.43 48.38 14.70
C ALA A 59 -45.01 49.71 15.37
N ALA A 60 -43.77 50.14 15.16
CA ALA A 60 -43.32 51.50 15.46
C ALA A 60 -42.42 52.04 14.33
N ASP A 61 -43.00 52.99 13.60
CA ASP A 61 -42.44 54.14 12.87
C ASP A 61 -41.01 54.13 12.32
N THR A 62 -40.94 54.19 11.00
CA THR A 62 -39.78 54.59 10.19
C THR A 62 -39.76 56.11 9.98
N PRO A 63 -38.59 56.78 10.08
CA PRO A 63 -38.34 58.03 9.36
C PRO A 63 -37.34 57.85 8.21
N ARG A 64 -37.64 58.53 7.11
CA ARG A 64 -36.91 58.59 5.83
C ARG A 64 -35.95 59.79 5.78
N ALA A 65 -34.94 59.67 4.90
CA ALA A 65 -34.03 60.70 4.34
C ALA A 65 -32.70 60.89 5.09
N ALA A 66 -31.52 61.15 4.48
CA ALA A 66 -31.20 61.66 3.15
C ALA A 66 -29.76 61.27 2.73
N THR A 67 -29.49 61.26 1.42
CA THR A 67 -28.17 61.19 0.77
C THR A 67 -27.37 62.49 0.87
N PRO A 68 -26.03 62.43 0.81
CA PRO A 68 -25.26 63.46 0.11
C PRO A 68 -24.22 62.88 -0.90
N SER A 69 -23.94 63.65 -1.95
CA SER A 69 -22.83 63.47 -2.90
C SER A 69 -21.81 64.64 -2.74
N PRO A 70 -20.75 64.75 -3.56
CA PRO A 70 -19.36 64.44 -3.20
C PRO A 70 -18.45 65.68 -3.13
N ALA A 71 -17.20 65.51 -2.66
CA ALA A 71 -16.15 66.53 -2.77
C ALA A 71 -14.77 65.90 -3.07
N THR A 72 -14.03 66.55 -3.97
CA THR A 72 -12.66 66.27 -4.45
C THR A 72 -11.91 67.62 -4.48
N PRO A 73 -10.58 67.69 -4.69
CA PRO A 73 -9.43 67.33 -3.85
C PRO A 73 -8.58 68.58 -3.46
N PRO A 74 -7.31 68.43 -3.05
CA PRO A 74 -6.26 68.98 -3.93
C PRO A 74 -4.99 68.09 -4.11
N ALA A 75 -4.49 68.09 -5.36
CA ALA A 75 -3.12 68.37 -5.87
C ALA A 75 -1.92 68.36 -4.91
N ASP A 76 -0.67 68.07 -5.26
CA ASP A 76 0.07 67.65 -6.48
C ASP A 76 1.57 67.60 -6.06
N ASN A 77 2.42 67.04 -6.95
CA ASN A 77 3.88 66.92 -7.00
C ASN A 77 4.44 65.61 -6.45
N GLY A 78 5.21 64.82 -7.18
CA GLY A 78 5.78 65.02 -8.51
C GLY A 78 6.99 64.10 -8.67
N ASP A 79 6.96 63.33 -9.75
CA ASP A 79 8.07 62.82 -10.57
C ASP A 79 9.14 61.82 -10.05
N ARG A 80 9.03 60.57 -10.56
CA ARG A 80 9.83 59.96 -11.67
C ARG A 80 11.36 59.82 -11.54
N TYR A 81 11.87 58.58 -11.49
CA TYR A 81 12.58 57.84 -12.57
C TYR A 81 13.50 56.71 -12.04
N GLU A 82 13.33 55.52 -12.66
CA GLU A 82 14.30 54.52 -13.13
C GLU A 82 15.64 54.20 -12.40
N THR A 83 15.81 52.88 -12.15
CA THR A 83 16.99 51.99 -12.32
C THR A 83 18.41 52.48 -12.00
N ASP A 84 19.12 51.76 -11.12
CA ASP A 84 20.35 50.99 -11.44
C ASP A 84 21.04 50.49 -10.15
N GLU A 85 21.37 49.19 -10.11
CA GLU A 85 22.54 48.65 -9.37
C GLU A 85 23.82 49.06 -10.14
N PRO A 86 25.05 49.18 -9.55
CA PRO A 86 25.69 48.12 -8.74
C PRO A 86 26.82 48.53 -7.72
N ASN A 87 27.29 47.52 -6.97
CA ASN A 87 28.63 47.27 -6.39
C ASN A 87 29.35 48.29 -5.45
N ALA A 88 29.71 47.81 -4.25
CA ALA A 88 31.01 47.97 -3.55
C ALA A 88 30.99 47.03 -2.31
N ASP A 89 31.74 45.93 -2.28
CA ASP A 89 33.16 45.81 -1.86
C ASP A 89 33.43 46.29 -0.42
N TYR A 90 33.85 45.36 0.46
CA TYR A 90 35.01 45.47 1.37
C TYR A 90 35.15 44.21 2.24
N GLY A 91 36.27 43.49 2.06
CA GLY A 91 37.17 43.16 3.16
C GLY A 91 37.15 41.74 3.78
N GLU A 92 37.96 40.85 3.20
CA GLU A 92 38.74 39.77 3.87
C GLU A 92 39.75 40.33 4.93
N PRO A 93 40.65 39.57 5.63
CA PRO A 93 41.08 38.15 5.51
C PRO A 93 41.36 37.38 6.84
N ASP A 94 41.57 36.04 6.79
CA ASP A 94 42.89 35.38 6.67
C ASP A 94 43.00 33.94 7.25
N TYR A 95 43.86 33.16 6.59
CA TYR A 95 44.55 31.88 6.91
C TYR A 95 43.74 30.56 7.05
N SER A 96 44.13 29.41 6.47
CA SER A 96 45.41 28.95 5.89
C SER A 96 45.27 27.58 5.19
N ASP A 97 46.11 27.42 4.14
CA ASP A 97 46.83 26.22 3.65
C ASP A 97 46.16 25.04 2.93
N GLN A 98 46.42 25.02 1.62
CA GLN A 98 46.52 23.91 0.66
C GLN A 98 47.81 23.05 0.97
N PRO A 99 47.95 21.78 0.52
CA PRO A 99 48.20 21.49 -0.89
C PRO A 99 47.42 20.33 -1.51
N ASP A 100 47.30 20.49 -2.82
CA ASP A 100 46.75 19.66 -3.90
C ASP A 100 47.48 18.31 -4.08
N LEU A 101 46.75 17.22 -4.35
CA LEU A 101 47.28 16.03 -5.04
C LEU A 101 46.18 15.29 -5.81
N THR A 102 46.27 15.40 -7.13
CA THR A 102 45.66 14.48 -8.11
C THR A 102 46.41 13.14 -8.10
N GLY A 103 45.68 12.03 -8.09
CA GLY A 103 46.27 10.70 -8.19
C GLY A 103 45.24 9.60 -8.04
N ALA A 104 44.96 8.91 -9.14
CA ALA A 104 44.19 7.68 -9.19
C ALA A 104 44.82 6.58 -8.31
N ASP A 105 43.99 5.76 -7.65
CA ASP A 105 44.10 4.30 -7.77
C ASP A 105 42.99 3.55 -7.00
N SER A 106 42.52 2.50 -7.68
CA SER A 106 41.48 1.55 -7.29
C SER A 106 41.98 0.56 -6.23
N ILE A 107 41.15 0.27 -5.23
CA ILE A 107 41.43 -0.74 -4.21
C ILE A 107 40.85 -2.09 -4.65
N THR A 108 41.71 -3.03 -5.02
CA THR A 108 41.42 -4.48 -5.03
C THR A 108 42.49 -5.19 -4.23
N GLN A 109 42.14 -5.76 -3.07
CA GLN A 109 43.00 -6.65 -2.30
C GLN A 109 42.76 -8.11 -2.69
N ALA A 110 43.83 -8.75 -3.17
CA ALA A 110 43.93 -10.21 -3.31
C ALA A 110 45.30 -10.67 -2.76
N PHE A 111 45.25 -11.85 -2.13
CA PHE A 111 46.26 -12.58 -1.37
C PHE A 111 47.65 -12.76 -2.03
N PRO A 112 48.74 -12.85 -1.25
CA PRO A 112 50.01 -13.38 -1.73
C PRO A 112 50.23 -14.88 -1.44
N SER A 113 50.99 -15.47 -2.35
CA SER A 113 51.15 -16.87 -2.69
C SER A 113 52.45 -17.52 -2.17
N VAL A 114 52.40 -18.86 -2.09
CA VAL A 114 53.49 -19.82 -1.84
C VAL A 114 54.41 -19.95 -3.06
N PRO A 115 55.74 -20.14 -2.93
CA PRO A 115 56.62 -20.41 -4.07
C PRO A 115 56.73 -21.90 -4.44
N ARG A 116 56.71 -22.20 -5.75
CA ARG A 116 57.15 -23.48 -6.35
C ARG A 116 58.41 -23.32 -7.19
N ARG A 117 59.18 -24.40 -7.19
CA ARG A 117 60.47 -24.65 -7.85
C ARG A 117 60.50 -24.35 -9.35
N ALA A 118 61.66 -23.83 -9.76
CA ALA A 118 62.14 -23.70 -11.12
C ALA A 118 62.63 -25.05 -11.70
N SER A 119 62.30 -25.29 -12.97
CA SER A 119 62.96 -26.20 -13.90
C SER A 119 63.93 -25.40 -14.78
N VAL A 120 65.11 -25.96 -15.01
CA VAL A 120 66.28 -25.31 -15.61
C VAL A 120 66.39 -25.57 -17.13
N ARG A 121 66.56 -24.46 -17.87
CA ARG A 121 67.33 -24.17 -19.10
C ARG A 121 67.47 -25.23 -20.22
N SER A 122 67.08 -24.78 -21.42
CA SER A 122 67.69 -25.17 -22.70
C SER A 122 68.93 -24.31 -23.00
N HIS A 123 70.00 -24.93 -23.47
CA HIS A 123 71.01 -24.30 -24.33
C HIS A 123 71.29 -25.26 -25.50
N GLY A 124 71.22 -24.73 -26.72
CA GLY A 124 71.68 -25.39 -27.93
C GLY A 124 73.19 -25.30 -28.07
N GLY A 125 73.77 -26.29 -28.75
CA GLY A 125 75.18 -26.39 -29.06
C GLY A 125 75.42 -27.61 -29.95
N ASP A 126 75.45 -27.31 -31.25
CA ASP A 126 75.89 -28.11 -32.39
C ASP A 126 77.22 -28.85 -32.15
N TRP A 127 77.37 -30.07 -32.68
CA TRP A 127 78.63 -30.65 -33.20
C TRP A 127 78.35 -32.00 -33.91
N GLU A 128 78.83 -32.02 -35.14
CA GLU A 128 78.98 -33.06 -36.16
C GLU A 128 79.26 -34.51 -35.71
N GLY A 129 78.60 -35.45 -36.42
CA GLY A 129 79.24 -36.46 -37.25
C GLY A 129 80.09 -37.56 -36.59
N GLY A 130 79.74 -38.83 -36.85
CA GLY A 130 80.71 -39.92 -36.82
C GLY A 130 80.20 -41.24 -36.24
N GLU A 131 79.60 -42.04 -37.12
CA GLU A 131 79.46 -43.50 -37.05
C GLU A 131 80.69 -44.20 -36.46
N TRP A 132 80.54 -45.03 -35.42
CA TRP A 132 81.49 -46.12 -35.13
C TRP A 132 80.81 -47.31 -34.42
N THR A 133 81.31 -48.48 -34.81
CA THR A 133 80.76 -49.81 -34.72
C THR A 133 80.95 -50.48 -33.35
N GLY A 134 80.19 -51.54 -33.11
CA GLY A 134 80.25 -52.34 -31.88
C GLY A 134 81.47 -53.24 -31.76
N SER A 135 81.65 -53.85 -30.57
CA SER A 135 81.98 -55.27 -30.40
C SER A 135 82.09 -55.65 -28.91
N HIS A 136 81.96 -56.96 -28.69
CA HIS A 136 81.71 -57.72 -27.47
C HIS A 136 82.78 -57.64 -26.36
N ARG A 137 82.37 -57.92 -25.11
CA ARG A 137 82.66 -59.21 -24.44
C ARG A 137 81.98 -59.36 -23.08
N ALA A 138 81.59 -60.60 -22.82
CA ALA A 138 81.07 -61.13 -21.57
C ALA A 138 82.09 -61.04 -20.42
N ILE A 139 81.61 -61.08 -19.17
CA ILE A 139 81.95 -62.10 -18.14
C ILE A 139 81.21 -61.78 -16.82
N GLN A 140 80.32 -62.69 -16.49
CA GLN A 140 80.01 -63.29 -15.18
C GLN A 140 79.60 -62.48 -13.93
N THR A 141 78.66 -63.16 -13.27
CA THR A 141 77.91 -62.88 -12.05
C THR A 141 78.76 -62.73 -10.79
N LYS A 142 78.47 -61.69 -9.99
CA LYS A 142 78.79 -61.68 -8.56
C LYS A 142 77.59 -61.12 -7.78
N ARG A 143 76.96 -61.95 -6.93
CA ARG A 143 75.89 -61.54 -6.01
C ARG A 143 76.43 -60.48 -5.04
N ARG A 144 75.80 -59.30 -5.00
CA ARG A 144 75.96 -58.31 -3.92
C ARG A 144 74.66 -58.27 -3.12
N GLY A 145 74.77 -58.55 -1.82
CA GLY A 145 73.66 -58.49 -0.88
C GLY A 145 73.11 -57.06 -0.72
N VAL A 146 71.81 -56.98 -0.47
CA VAL A 146 71.08 -55.73 -0.22
C VAL A 146 71.61 -55.10 1.08
N SER A 147 71.96 -53.82 1.05
CA SER A 147 72.51 -53.13 2.21
C SER A 147 71.42 -52.98 3.29
N VAL A 148 71.79 -53.33 4.52
CA VAL A 148 70.91 -53.27 5.71
C VAL A 148 70.36 -51.84 5.92
N GLY A 149 71.10 -50.81 5.50
CA GLY A 149 70.65 -49.41 5.56
C GLY A 149 69.46 -49.09 4.66
N VAL A 150 69.33 -49.74 3.50
CA VAL A 150 68.16 -49.56 2.61
C VAL A 150 66.92 -50.23 3.22
N ILE A 151 67.10 -51.37 3.89
CA ILE A 151 66.02 -52.07 4.59
C ILE A 151 65.53 -51.23 5.77
N ALA A 152 66.43 -50.69 6.59
CA ALA A 152 66.07 -49.83 7.70
C ALA A 152 65.30 -48.59 7.24
N ALA A 153 65.79 -47.89 6.19
CA ALA A 153 65.11 -46.71 5.65
C ALA A 153 63.71 -47.04 5.07
N LEU A 154 63.56 -48.17 4.37
CA LEU A 154 62.26 -48.63 3.87
C LEU A 154 61.29 -48.96 5.01
N VAL A 155 61.77 -49.63 6.07
CA VAL A 155 60.92 -49.94 7.24
C VAL A 155 60.47 -48.65 7.92
N THR A 156 61.35 -47.65 8.09
CA THR A 156 60.95 -46.36 8.68
C THR A 156 59.91 -45.64 7.83
N VAL A 157 60.06 -45.65 6.50
CA VAL A 157 59.07 -45.07 5.59
C VAL A 157 57.73 -45.82 5.69
N VAL A 158 57.75 -47.15 5.73
CA VAL A 158 56.53 -47.96 5.88
C VAL A 158 55.85 -47.68 7.23
N VAL A 159 56.60 -47.54 8.32
CA VAL A 159 56.04 -47.21 9.65
C VAL A 159 55.45 -45.80 9.67
N VAL A 160 56.12 -44.81 9.06
CA VAL A 160 55.58 -43.45 8.97
C VAL A 160 54.33 -43.40 8.09
N VAL A 161 54.33 -44.10 6.95
CA VAL A 161 53.15 -44.20 6.08
C VAL A 161 52.01 -44.93 6.80
N ALA A 162 52.30 -46.01 7.52
CA ALA A 162 51.30 -46.73 8.30
C ALA A 162 50.74 -45.86 9.45
N ALA A 163 51.58 -45.07 10.12
CA ALA A 163 51.15 -44.13 11.17
C ALA A 163 50.29 -42.98 10.59
N VAL A 164 50.65 -42.46 9.41
CA VAL A 164 49.84 -41.44 8.71
C VAL A 164 48.52 -42.02 8.21
N ILE A 165 48.51 -43.26 7.71
CA ILE A 165 47.28 -43.97 7.32
C ILE A 165 46.41 -44.21 8.56
N LEU A 166 46.97 -44.74 9.66
CA LEU A 166 46.25 -44.94 10.92
C LEU A 166 45.71 -43.62 11.47
N TRP A 167 46.49 -42.53 11.43
CA TRP A 167 46.03 -41.21 11.90
C TRP A 167 44.94 -40.63 10.99
N ARG A 168 45.04 -40.80 9.66
CA ARG A 168 43.99 -40.44 8.71
C ARG A 168 42.73 -41.30 8.88
N PHE A 169 42.88 -42.59 9.20
CA PHE A 169 41.78 -43.52 9.38
C PHE A 169 41.08 -43.35 10.73
N PHE A 170 41.83 -43.09 11.81
CA PHE A 170 41.23 -42.73 13.10
C PHE A 170 40.63 -41.31 13.07
N GLY A 171 41.25 -40.38 12.33
CA GLY A 171 40.69 -39.06 12.08
C GLY A 171 39.39 -39.11 11.26
N SER A 172 39.30 -39.97 10.24
CA SER A 172 38.06 -40.19 9.49
C SER A 172 37.00 -40.92 10.31
N VAL A 173 37.37 -41.91 11.13
CA VAL A 173 36.41 -42.64 11.98
C VAL A 173 35.89 -41.80 13.15
N LEU A 174 36.66 -40.86 13.69
CA LEU A 174 36.17 -39.86 14.66
C LEU A 174 35.33 -38.75 13.99
N SER A 175 35.69 -38.35 12.77
CA SER A 175 34.90 -37.37 11.97
C SER A 175 33.58 -37.97 11.49
N ASP A 176 33.57 -39.24 11.10
CA ASP A 176 32.39 -40.00 10.70
C ASP A 176 31.50 -40.30 11.91
N ARG A 177 32.07 -40.58 13.09
CA ARG A 177 31.26 -40.68 14.33
C ARG A 177 30.71 -39.34 14.81
N SER A 178 31.39 -38.21 14.59
CA SER A 178 30.82 -36.89 14.87
C SER A 178 29.71 -36.49 13.87
N ARG A 179 29.77 -36.99 12.63
CA ARG A 179 28.68 -36.83 11.64
C ARG A 179 27.53 -37.80 11.88
N GLU A 180 27.79 -39.03 12.33
CA GLU A 180 26.77 -40.04 12.66
C GLU A 180 26.11 -39.82 14.03
N ALA A 181 26.79 -39.21 15.00
CA ALA A 181 26.18 -38.79 16.27
C ALA A 181 25.31 -37.53 16.09
N SER A 182 25.68 -36.64 15.17
CA SER A 182 24.84 -35.49 14.75
C SER A 182 23.67 -35.90 13.85
N ALA A 183 23.68 -37.12 13.28
CA ALA A 183 22.58 -37.64 12.46
C ALA A 183 21.41 -38.22 13.29
N ARG A 184 21.56 -38.35 14.61
CA ARG A 184 20.50 -38.78 15.51
C ARG A 184 19.97 -37.54 16.19
N CYS A 185 18.85 -37.00 15.74
CA CYS A 185 18.13 -35.90 16.38
C CYS A 185 17.74 -36.31 17.82
N VAL A 186 18.69 -36.29 18.77
CA VAL A 186 18.60 -36.96 20.08
C VAL A 186 17.43 -36.42 20.90
N SER A 187 17.03 -35.18 20.65
CA SER A 187 15.91 -34.50 21.31
C SER A 187 14.72 -34.19 20.38
N GLY A 188 14.63 -34.87 19.23
CA GLY A 188 13.51 -34.76 18.28
C GLY A 188 13.69 -33.67 17.21
N SER A 189 12.58 -33.24 16.60
CA SER A 189 12.55 -32.22 15.56
C SER A 189 11.90 -30.91 16.03
N VAL A 190 12.47 -29.76 15.67
CA VAL A 190 11.82 -28.45 15.78
C VAL A 190 11.07 -28.19 14.48
N SER A 191 9.75 -27.99 14.56
CA SER A 191 9.00 -27.45 13.43
C SER A 191 9.17 -25.93 13.39
N VAL A 192 9.57 -25.40 12.25
CA VAL A 192 9.72 -23.97 12.00
C VAL A 192 8.60 -23.55 11.07
N PRO A 193 7.50 -22.98 11.61
CA PRO A 193 6.43 -22.42 10.80
C PRO A 193 6.95 -21.20 10.03
N VAL A 194 6.83 -21.24 8.71
CA VAL A 194 7.12 -20.14 7.79
C VAL A 194 5.85 -19.78 7.05
N LEU A 195 5.44 -18.51 7.10
CA LEU A 195 4.37 -18.01 6.24
C LEU A 195 4.97 -17.32 5.03
N ALA A 196 4.41 -17.55 3.86
CA ALA A 196 4.86 -16.93 2.63
C ALA A 196 3.67 -16.46 1.79
N ASP A 197 3.90 -15.44 0.98
CA ASP A 197 2.95 -15.03 -0.05
C ASP A 197 2.66 -16.21 -1.01
N PRO A 198 1.40 -16.40 -1.45
CA PRO A 198 1.04 -17.50 -2.35
C PRO A 198 1.94 -17.59 -3.60
N SER A 199 2.38 -16.47 -4.16
CA SER A 199 3.18 -16.43 -5.40
C SER A 199 4.58 -17.05 -5.30
N ILE A 200 5.19 -17.08 -4.11
CA ILE A 200 6.53 -17.64 -3.87
C ILE A 200 6.48 -18.95 -3.06
N SER A 201 5.33 -19.26 -2.45
CA SER A 201 5.16 -20.36 -1.50
C SER A 201 5.56 -21.74 -2.05
N ASP A 202 5.23 -22.07 -3.30
CA ASP A 202 5.58 -23.36 -3.92
C ASP A 202 7.08 -23.53 -4.09
N ALA A 203 7.78 -22.48 -4.53
CA ALA A 203 9.23 -22.49 -4.67
C ALA A 203 9.90 -22.65 -3.30
N LEU A 204 9.41 -21.94 -2.28
CA LEU A 204 9.90 -22.06 -0.91
C LEU A 204 9.62 -23.42 -0.29
N ASN A 205 8.48 -24.04 -0.58
CA ASN A 205 8.16 -25.41 -0.14
C ASN A 205 9.17 -26.42 -0.69
N SER A 206 9.50 -26.32 -1.99
CA SER A 206 10.54 -27.15 -2.61
C SER A 206 11.91 -26.95 -1.96
N LEU A 207 12.29 -25.68 -1.71
CA LEU A 207 13.54 -25.32 -1.04
C LEU A 207 13.59 -25.76 0.43
N ALA A 208 12.48 -25.66 1.16
CA ALA A 208 12.33 -26.12 2.54
C ALA A 208 12.47 -27.65 2.63
N GLY A 209 11.95 -28.39 1.65
CA GLY A 209 12.17 -29.82 1.51
C GLY A 209 13.65 -30.18 1.35
N LYS A 210 14.38 -29.47 0.47
CA LYS A 210 15.83 -29.65 0.28
C LYS A 210 16.62 -29.26 1.54
N TYR A 211 16.22 -28.20 2.22
CA TYR A 211 16.85 -27.75 3.47
C TYR A 211 16.65 -28.79 4.56
N SER A 212 15.44 -29.29 4.77
CA SER A 212 15.15 -30.29 5.82
C SER A 212 15.93 -31.61 5.65
N GLN A 213 16.38 -31.93 4.43
CA GLN A 213 17.22 -33.09 4.15
C GLN A 213 18.73 -32.85 4.37
N SER A 214 19.17 -31.59 4.32
CA SER A 214 20.59 -31.21 4.33
C SER A 214 20.99 -30.32 5.51
N ALA A 215 20.03 -29.87 6.31
CA ALA A 215 20.24 -28.99 7.44
C ALA A 215 21.06 -29.69 8.53
N ALA A 216 22.07 -28.98 9.02
CA ALA A 216 22.74 -29.37 10.25
C ALA A 216 21.75 -29.24 11.43
N PRO A 217 21.79 -30.15 12.43
CA PRO A 217 21.03 -29.98 13.65
C PRO A 217 21.32 -28.64 14.33
N ILE A 218 20.30 -28.04 14.94
CA ILE A 218 20.44 -26.85 15.79
C ILE A 218 20.37 -27.31 17.23
N GLY A 219 21.51 -27.28 17.92
CA GLY A 219 21.68 -27.98 19.19
C GLY A 219 21.48 -29.48 18.99
N ASP A 220 20.56 -30.07 19.76
CA ASP A 220 20.26 -31.51 19.71
C ASP A 220 19.01 -31.87 18.88
N LYS A 221 18.47 -30.90 18.12
CA LYS A 221 17.22 -31.07 17.35
C LYS A 221 17.42 -30.88 15.86
N CYS A 222 16.69 -31.67 15.08
CA CYS A 222 16.64 -31.51 13.63
C CYS A 222 15.59 -30.46 13.24
N VAL A 223 15.91 -29.65 12.26
CA VAL A 223 15.01 -28.58 11.78
C VAL A 223 14.09 -29.15 10.70
N LYS A 224 12.79 -28.97 10.88
CA LYS A 224 11.79 -29.22 9.83
C LYS A 224 11.11 -27.90 9.53
N VAL A 225 11.30 -27.38 8.32
CA VAL A 225 10.67 -26.13 7.89
C VAL A 225 9.35 -26.45 7.24
N GLU A 226 8.28 -25.79 7.68
CA GLU A 226 6.93 -25.94 7.13
C GLU A 226 6.49 -24.59 6.55
N VAL A 227 6.40 -24.51 5.22
CA VAL A 227 5.98 -23.27 4.54
C VAL A 227 4.49 -23.35 4.21
N LYS A 228 3.73 -22.35 4.65
CA LYS A 228 2.31 -22.23 4.37
C LYS A 228 2.02 -20.92 3.64
N ALA A 229 1.27 -21.02 2.55
CA ALA A 229 0.76 -19.85 1.85
C ALA A 229 -0.25 -19.11 2.73
N SER A 230 -0.11 -17.80 2.84
CA SER A 230 -1.04 -16.94 3.57
C SER A 230 -1.11 -15.57 2.92
N ASP A 231 -2.31 -14.97 2.91
CA ASP A 231 -2.45 -13.57 2.50
C ASP A 231 -1.76 -12.66 3.55
N PRO A 232 -1.04 -11.61 3.10
CA PRO A 232 -0.38 -10.68 4.01
C PRO A 232 -1.32 -10.03 5.04
N THR A 233 -2.57 -9.72 4.66
CA THR A 233 -3.57 -9.12 5.58
C THR A 233 -3.83 -10.02 6.79
N THR A 234 -3.95 -11.33 6.56
CA THR A 234 -4.22 -12.31 7.61
C THR A 234 -3.05 -12.43 8.59
N VAL A 235 -1.81 -12.26 8.10
CA VAL A 235 -0.62 -12.27 8.97
C VAL A 235 -0.53 -10.98 9.78
N VAL A 236 -0.73 -9.82 9.13
CA VAL A 236 -0.75 -8.52 9.81
C VAL A 236 -1.80 -8.50 10.91
N ASP A 237 -3.05 -8.87 10.59
CA ASP A 237 -4.15 -8.90 11.56
C ASP A 237 -3.87 -9.90 12.70
N GLY A 238 -3.29 -11.06 12.40
CA GLY A 238 -2.94 -12.06 13.39
C GLY A 238 -1.82 -11.64 14.35
N VAL A 239 -0.88 -10.80 13.90
CA VAL A 239 0.20 -10.28 14.74
C VAL A 239 -0.24 -9.04 15.53
N VAL A 240 -1.01 -8.14 14.92
CA VAL A 240 -1.56 -6.93 15.57
C VAL A 240 -2.57 -7.33 16.64
N ASN A 241 -3.38 -8.36 16.38
CA ASN A 241 -4.36 -8.89 17.31
C ASN A 241 -3.88 -10.21 17.95
N LYS A 242 -4.79 -10.94 18.58
CA LYS A 242 -4.50 -12.27 19.11
C LYS A 242 -4.30 -13.26 17.95
N TRP A 243 -3.12 -13.90 17.92
CA TRP A 243 -2.79 -14.91 16.91
C TRP A 243 -3.84 -16.03 16.86
N PRO A 244 -4.49 -16.24 15.72
CA PRO A 244 -5.63 -17.15 15.63
C PRO A 244 -5.16 -18.61 15.44
N SER A 245 -5.82 -19.55 16.12
CA SER A 245 -5.39 -20.96 16.15
C SER A 245 -5.51 -21.69 14.80
N ASN A 246 -6.36 -21.19 13.89
CA ASN A 246 -6.54 -21.74 12.55
C ASN A 246 -5.34 -21.46 11.61
N LEU A 247 -4.48 -20.49 11.93
CA LEU A 247 -3.27 -20.22 11.16
C LEU A 247 -2.13 -21.17 11.50
N GLY A 248 -2.23 -21.91 12.60
CA GLY A 248 -1.18 -22.77 13.14
C GLY A 248 -0.32 -22.03 14.16
N PRO A 249 0.84 -22.58 14.55
CA PRO A 249 1.77 -21.89 15.44
C PRO A 249 2.25 -20.58 14.83
N ARG A 250 2.53 -19.58 15.69
CA ARG A 250 3.05 -18.28 15.24
C ARG A 250 4.36 -18.48 14.46
N PRO A 251 4.49 -17.95 13.23
CA PRO A 251 5.69 -18.08 12.42
C PRO A 251 6.85 -17.28 13.01
N ALA A 252 8.05 -17.84 12.92
CA ALA A 252 9.29 -17.11 13.22
C ALA A 252 9.82 -16.36 11.99
N LEU A 253 9.43 -16.79 10.78
CA LEU A 253 9.78 -16.17 9.51
C LEU A 253 8.52 -15.96 8.67
N TRP A 254 8.38 -14.75 8.14
CA TRP A 254 7.34 -14.38 7.22
C TRP A 254 7.96 -13.77 5.96
N ILE A 255 7.51 -14.21 4.78
CA ILE A 255 7.96 -13.70 3.49
C ILE A 255 6.73 -13.17 2.75
N PRO A 256 6.31 -11.92 3.00
CA PRO A 256 5.29 -11.26 2.16
C PRO A 256 5.84 -11.03 0.75
N ALA A 257 4.98 -10.68 -0.21
CA ALA A 257 5.44 -10.31 -1.55
C ALA A 257 6.08 -8.91 -1.55
N SER A 258 5.70 -8.04 -0.63
CA SER A 258 6.27 -6.69 -0.53
C SER A 258 6.58 -6.23 0.90
N SER A 259 7.63 -5.42 1.02
CA SER A 259 7.93 -4.59 2.18
C SER A 259 6.78 -3.65 2.58
N VAL A 260 5.80 -3.37 1.71
CA VAL A 260 4.56 -2.65 2.11
C VAL A 260 3.84 -3.38 3.23
N SER A 261 3.74 -4.71 3.17
CA SER A 261 3.07 -5.49 4.21
C SER A 261 3.89 -5.54 5.51
N ALA A 262 5.22 -5.56 5.43
CA ALA A 262 6.08 -5.37 6.59
C ALA A 262 5.89 -3.98 7.22
N ALA A 263 5.74 -2.94 6.40
CA ALA A 263 5.46 -1.59 6.87
C ALA A 263 4.11 -1.49 7.61
N ARG A 264 3.07 -2.13 7.07
CA ARG A 264 1.76 -2.23 7.75
C ARG A 264 1.84 -2.97 9.09
N LEU A 265 2.61 -4.05 9.13
CA LEU A 265 2.86 -4.79 10.36
C LEU A 265 3.50 -3.91 11.43
N VAL A 266 4.57 -3.18 11.08
CA VAL A 266 5.27 -2.26 12.00
C VAL A 266 4.36 -1.11 12.41
N ALA A 267 3.58 -0.54 11.48
CA ALA A 267 2.62 0.52 11.79
C ALA A 267 1.53 0.07 12.77
N GLY A 268 1.08 -1.19 12.70
CA GLY A 268 0.02 -1.72 13.57
C GLY A 268 0.51 -2.33 14.90
N ALA A 269 1.65 -3.02 14.89
CA ALA A 269 2.16 -3.79 16.03
C ALA A 269 3.42 -3.20 16.68
N GLY A 270 3.99 -2.12 16.11
CA GLY A 270 5.23 -1.49 16.55
C GLY A 270 6.50 -2.16 16.02
N GLU A 271 7.63 -1.47 16.13
CA GLU A 271 8.94 -1.94 15.64
C GLU A 271 9.38 -3.25 16.30
N GLN A 272 9.01 -3.48 17.56
CA GLN A 272 9.28 -4.71 18.30
C GLN A 272 8.62 -5.97 17.72
N ALA A 273 7.71 -5.83 16.74
CA ALA A 273 7.07 -6.97 16.07
C ALA A 273 8.02 -7.69 15.09
N VAL A 274 9.10 -7.03 14.68
CA VAL A 274 10.09 -7.54 13.73
C VAL A 274 11.47 -7.55 14.39
N SER A 275 12.31 -8.53 14.05
CA SER A 275 13.67 -8.65 14.54
C SER A 275 14.68 -8.42 13.42
N GLY A 276 15.44 -7.32 13.52
CA GLY A 276 16.51 -6.97 12.58
C GLY A 276 16.01 -6.53 11.20
N ASP A 277 16.95 -6.33 10.28
CA ASP A 277 16.64 -5.84 8.94
C ASP A 277 16.14 -6.98 8.04
N ALA A 278 14.97 -6.77 7.43
CA ALA A 278 14.43 -7.69 6.45
C ALA A 278 15.23 -7.61 5.14
N LYS A 279 15.58 -8.77 4.56
CA LYS A 279 16.37 -8.82 3.32
C LYS A 279 15.56 -9.45 2.20
N SER A 280 15.53 -8.77 1.05
CA SER A 280 14.86 -9.23 -0.17
C SER A 280 15.49 -10.51 -0.71
N LEU A 281 14.66 -11.50 -1.03
CA LEU A 281 15.10 -12.75 -1.66
C LEU A 281 15.05 -12.66 -3.19
N ALA A 282 14.07 -11.94 -3.70
CA ALA A 282 13.74 -11.86 -5.11
C ALA A 282 12.95 -10.58 -5.37
N THR A 283 12.92 -10.14 -6.63
CA THR A 283 12.11 -9.00 -7.05
C THR A 283 11.19 -9.37 -8.20
N SER A 284 10.04 -8.69 -8.28
CA SER A 284 9.10 -8.78 -9.39
C SER A 284 8.35 -7.46 -9.54
N PRO A 285 8.54 -6.71 -10.64
CA PRO A 285 7.80 -5.48 -10.90
C PRO A 285 6.31 -5.70 -10.95
N VAL A 286 5.56 -4.73 -10.47
CA VAL A 286 4.12 -4.65 -10.66
C VAL A 286 3.82 -4.04 -12.02
N LEU A 287 2.94 -4.70 -12.77
CA LEU A 287 2.55 -4.33 -14.12
C LEU A 287 1.07 -4.63 -14.34
N LEU A 288 0.55 -4.26 -15.51
CA LEU A 288 -0.77 -4.69 -15.94
C LEU A 288 -0.67 -5.86 -16.91
N ALA A 289 -1.38 -6.94 -16.60
CA ALA A 289 -1.72 -7.97 -17.57
C ALA A 289 -2.88 -7.46 -18.42
N VAL A 290 -2.67 -7.37 -19.74
CA VAL A 290 -3.65 -6.84 -20.70
C VAL A 290 -3.72 -7.73 -21.93
N ARG A 291 -4.73 -7.48 -22.78
CA ARG A 291 -4.74 -8.01 -24.15
C ARG A 291 -3.71 -7.26 -25.02
N PRO A 292 -3.07 -7.89 -26.01
CA PRO A 292 -2.09 -7.22 -26.88
C PRO A 292 -2.59 -5.91 -27.51
N GLN A 293 -3.86 -5.85 -27.93
CA GLN A 293 -4.48 -4.66 -28.52
C GLN A 293 -4.52 -3.48 -27.54
N LEU A 294 -4.80 -3.75 -26.25
CA LEU A 294 -4.83 -2.71 -25.23
C LEU A 294 -3.43 -2.22 -24.87
N LYS A 295 -2.42 -3.09 -24.88
CA LYS A 295 -1.03 -2.70 -24.63
C LYS A 295 -0.57 -1.60 -25.58
N ASP A 296 -0.89 -1.74 -26.87
CA ASP A 296 -0.48 -0.75 -27.89
C ASP A 296 -1.19 0.60 -27.68
N ALA A 297 -2.48 0.56 -27.34
CA ALA A 297 -3.28 1.77 -27.04
C ALA A 297 -2.82 2.48 -25.76
N LEU A 298 -2.31 1.75 -24.77
CA LEU A 298 -1.77 2.30 -23.53
C LEU A 298 -0.32 2.82 -23.66
N SER A 299 0.29 2.77 -24.84
CA SER A 299 1.70 3.15 -25.04
C SER A 299 2.05 4.59 -24.62
N GLN A 300 1.08 5.52 -24.66
CA GLN A 300 1.23 6.92 -24.23
C GLN A 300 0.64 7.20 -22.84
N GLN A 301 0.20 6.15 -22.12
CA GLN A 301 -0.44 6.26 -20.81
C GLN A 301 0.54 5.94 -19.69
N ASN A 302 0.21 6.31 -18.46
CA ASN A 302 1.00 6.02 -17.26
C ASN A 302 0.09 5.70 -16.06
N TRP A 303 0.67 5.41 -14.89
CA TRP A 303 -0.10 5.11 -13.68
C TRP A 303 -1.09 6.22 -13.28
N GLY A 304 -0.76 7.49 -13.50
CA GLY A 304 -1.58 8.64 -13.15
C GLY A 304 -2.80 8.83 -14.06
N THR A 305 -2.78 8.30 -15.28
CA THR A 305 -3.92 8.41 -16.22
C THR A 305 -4.97 7.31 -16.04
N LEU A 306 -4.61 6.17 -15.43
CA LEU A 306 -5.51 5.03 -15.24
C LEU A 306 -6.82 5.36 -14.49
N PRO A 307 -6.83 6.18 -13.41
CA PRO A 307 -8.08 6.53 -12.73
C PRO A 307 -9.10 7.21 -13.64
N ALA A 308 -8.64 8.07 -14.56
CA ALA A 308 -9.51 8.74 -15.53
C ALA A 308 -10.04 7.75 -16.58
N LEU A 309 -9.17 6.85 -17.06
CA LEU A 309 -9.55 5.79 -18.01
C LEU A 309 -10.54 4.78 -17.39
N GLN A 310 -10.45 4.55 -16.08
CA GLN A 310 -11.35 3.67 -15.34
C GLN A 310 -12.74 4.29 -15.15
N THR A 311 -12.81 5.59 -14.84
CA THR A 311 -14.04 6.28 -14.44
C THR A 311 -14.83 6.85 -15.62
N THR A 312 -14.19 7.06 -16.77
CA THR A 312 -14.85 7.59 -17.97
C THR A 312 -15.43 6.44 -18.82
N PRO A 313 -16.76 6.35 -19.03
CA PRO A 313 -17.39 5.22 -19.71
C PRO A 313 -16.93 4.96 -21.15
N THR A 314 -16.44 5.98 -21.85
CA THR A 314 -15.97 5.93 -23.25
C THR A 314 -14.47 6.18 -23.39
N ALA A 315 -13.70 6.02 -22.31
CA ALA A 315 -12.27 6.37 -22.28
C ALA A 315 -11.44 5.74 -23.40
N LEU A 316 -11.68 4.44 -23.69
CA LEU A 316 -10.89 3.68 -24.65
C LEU A 316 -11.26 4.01 -26.10
N ASP A 317 -12.44 4.58 -26.37
CA ASP A 317 -12.78 5.10 -27.71
C ASP A 317 -11.80 6.22 -28.10
N GLY A 318 -11.42 7.08 -27.13
CA GLY A 318 -10.40 8.12 -27.30
C GLY A 318 -8.98 7.57 -27.51
N LEU A 319 -8.74 6.30 -27.22
CA LEU A 319 -7.48 5.59 -27.48
C LEU A 319 -7.55 4.71 -28.73
N SER A 320 -8.51 4.98 -29.63
CA SER A 320 -8.73 4.20 -30.87
C SER A 320 -9.12 2.74 -30.64
N LEU A 321 -9.76 2.43 -29.50
CA LEU A 321 -10.35 1.13 -29.18
C LEU A 321 -11.88 1.24 -29.07
N PRO A 322 -12.59 1.51 -30.19
CA PRO A 322 -14.03 1.71 -30.18
C PRO A 322 -14.77 0.48 -29.64
N GLY A 323 -15.74 0.71 -28.75
CA GLY A 323 -16.61 -0.34 -28.20
C GLY A 323 -16.05 -1.07 -26.97
N TRP A 324 -14.83 -0.74 -26.54
CA TRP A 324 -14.28 -1.24 -25.28
C TRP A 324 -14.85 -0.49 -24.07
N GLY A 325 -15.23 0.78 -24.23
CA GLY A 325 -15.74 1.61 -23.13
C GLY A 325 -14.64 2.07 -22.16
N SER A 326 -14.81 1.84 -20.86
CA SER A 326 -13.82 2.18 -19.83
C SER A 326 -12.66 1.16 -19.73
N LEU A 327 -11.59 1.49 -19.02
CA LEU A 327 -10.44 0.59 -18.82
C LEU A 327 -10.80 -0.76 -18.19
N ARG A 328 -11.82 -0.84 -17.33
CA ARG A 328 -12.20 -2.09 -16.60
C ARG A 328 -10.99 -2.81 -16.01
N LEU A 329 -10.09 -2.06 -15.38
CA LEU A 329 -8.95 -2.57 -14.62
C LEU A 329 -9.45 -3.26 -13.36
N ALA A 330 -9.10 -4.53 -13.18
CA ALA A 330 -9.23 -5.23 -11.92
C ALA A 330 -7.97 -5.04 -11.06
N VAL A 331 -8.16 -4.81 -9.77
CA VAL A 331 -7.10 -4.69 -8.75
C VAL A 331 -7.34 -5.79 -7.70
N PRO A 332 -6.89 -7.03 -7.95
CA PRO A 332 -7.20 -8.16 -7.08
C PRO A 332 -6.54 -8.03 -5.71
N THR A 333 -7.32 -8.23 -4.64
CA THR A 333 -6.91 -8.12 -3.23
C THR A 333 -6.91 -9.46 -2.49
N ALA A 334 -6.97 -10.58 -3.23
CA ALA A 334 -6.70 -11.92 -2.71
C ALA A 334 -5.72 -12.64 -3.63
N ASP A 335 -4.77 -13.36 -3.03
CA ASP A 335 -3.67 -14.04 -3.73
C ASP A 335 -2.76 -13.07 -4.55
N ASN A 336 -2.89 -11.75 -4.33
CA ASN A 336 -2.21 -10.66 -5.06
C ASN A 336 -2.22 -9.30 -4.31
N SER A 337 -2.50 -9.31 -3.00
CA SER A 337 -2.75 -8.11 -2.19
C SER A 337 -1.59 -7.11 -2.21
N ASP A 338 -0.35 -7.59 -2.11
CA ASP A 338 0.83 -6.73 -2.15
C ASP A 338 1.03 -6.06 -3.52
N ALA A 339 0.70 -6.75 -4.63
CA ALA A 339 0.76 -6.13 -5.95
C ALA A 339 -0.30 -5.02 -6.08
N ALA A 340 -1.47 -5.20 -5.47
CA ALA A 340 -2.50 -4.17 -5.39
C ALA A 340 -2.04 -2.96 -4.57
N TYR A 341 -1.38 -3.16 -3.41
CA TYR A 341 -0.82 -2.07 -2.61
C TYR A 341 0.30 -1.32 -3.34
N LEU A 342 1.20 -2.04 -4.00
CA LEU A 342 2.27 -1.46 -4.81
C LEU A 342 1.76 -0.70 -6.04
N ALA A 343 0.70 -1.20 -6.69
CA ALA A 343 0.05 -0.45 -7.77
C ALA A 343 -0.60 0.84 -7.26
N ALA A 344 -1.20 0.81 -6.07
CA ALA A 344 -1.73 2.01 -5.43
C ALA A 344 -0.63 3.04 -5.11
N GLU A 345 0.53 2.60 -4.62
CA GLU A 345 1.70 3.45 -4.45
C GLU A 345 2.12 4.11 -5.77
N ALA A 346 2.18 3.34 -6.87
CA ALA A 346 2.53 3.86 -8.19
C ALA A 346 1.50 4.86 -8.73
N VAL A 347 0.20 4.58 -8.56
CA VAL A 347 -0.90 5.47 -8.95
C VAL A 347 -0.86 6.76 -8.12
N ALA A 348 -0.67 6.65 -6.81
CA ALA A 348 -0.61 7.81 -5.93
C ALA A 348 0.61 8.68 -6.25
N ALA A 349 1.79 8.08 -6.44
CA ALA A 349 3.00 8.82 -6.79
C ALA A 349 2.87 9.52 -8.15
N ALA A 350 2.33 8.85 -9.16
CA ALA A 350 2.12 9.45 -10.47
C ALA A 350 1.05 10.55 -10.45
N ALA A 351 -0.02 10.40 -9.66
CA ALA A 351 -1.06 11.39 -9.52
C ALA A 351 -0.63 12.62 -8.69
N ALA A 352 0.36 12.47 -7.81
CA ALA A 352 0.92 13.56 -7.02
C ALA A 352 1.84 14.48 -7.85
N ASP A 353 2.26 14.07 -9.05
CA ASP A 353 3.06 14.86 -10.01
C ASP A 353 4.29 15.54 -9.36
N GLY A 354 5.08 14.76 -8.62
CA GLY A 354 6.26 15.24 -7.90
C GLY A 354 5.98 15.82 -6.50
N GLY A 355 4.71 15.96 -6.12
CA GLY A 355 4.29 16.29 -4.76
C GLY A 355 4.33 15.09 -3.79
N PRO A 356 3.93 15.31 -2.52
CA PRO A 356 3.80 14.24 -1.53
C PRO A 356 2.87 13.13 -2.00
N VAL A 357 3.29 11.86 -1.88
CA VAL A 357 2.57 10.70 -2.45
C VAL A 357 1.14 10.58 -1.89
N ASN A 358 0.91 10.97 -0.63
CA ASN A 358 -0.42 10.98 -0.02
C ASN A 358 -1.43 11.91 -0.72
N ALA A 359 -0.97 12.96 -1.43
CA ALA A 359 -1.85 13.80 -2.25
C ALA A 359 -2.51 13.00 -3.39
N GLY A 360 -1.88 11.91 -3.83
CA GLY A 360 -2.41 11.00 -4.84
C GLY A 360 -3.39 9.94 -4.33
N ALA A 361 -3.68 9.86 -3.01
CA ALA A 361 -4.56 8.83 -2.45
C ALA A 361 -5.97 8.83 -3.08
N GLY A 362 -6.50 10.00 -3.44
CA GLY A 362 -7.79 10.12 -4.15
C GLY A 362 -7.81 9.43 -5.51
N ALA A 363 -6.68 9.38 -6.21
CA ALA A 363 -6.55 8.66 -7.48
C ALA A 363 -6.65 7.15 -7.28
N VAL A 364 -6.05 6.62 -6.21
CA VAL A 364 -6.17 5.21 -5.81
C VAL A 364 -7.62 4.85 -5.51
N HIS A 365 -8.33 5.69 -4.76
CA HIS A 365 -9.74 5.46 -4.44
C HIS A 365 -10.64 5.46 -5.67
N ARG A 366 -10.46 6.42 -6.60
CA ARG A 366 -11.23 6.43 -7.86
C ARG A 366 -10.96 5.19 -8.70
N LEU A 367 -9.70 4.77 -8.81
CA LEU A 367 -9.31 3.57 -9.54
C LEU A 367 -9.95 2.32 -8.94
N THR A 368 -9.87 2.18 -7.61
CA THR A 368 -10.33 1.00 -6.91
C THR A 368 -11.85 0.92 -6.80
N ALA A 369 -12.55 2.04 -6.67
CA ALA A 369 -14.01 2.09 -6.58
C ALA A 369 -14.71 1.79 -7.91
N ALA A 370 -14.08 2.11 -9.05
CA ALA A 370 -14.64 1.88 -10.37
C ALA A 370 -14.21 0.53 -10.99
N GLN A 371 -13.65 -0.40 -10.19
CA GLN A 371 -13.25 -1.73 -10.65
C GLN A 371 -14.42 -2.56 -11.19
N PRO A 372 -14.18 -3.49 -12.13
CA PRO A 372 -15.19 -4.43 -12.59
C PRO A 372 -15.63 -5.34 -11.45
N LYS A 373 -16.94 -5.65 -11.40
CA LYS A 373 -17.50 -6.58 -10.40
C LYS A 373 -17.17 -8.02 -10.80
N LEU A 374 -16.42 -8.70 -9.96
CA LEU A 374 -16.03 -10.12 -10.13
C LEU A 374 -16.65 -10.97 -9.02
N ALA A 375 -16.65 -12.29 -9.22
CA ALA A 375 -17.19 -13.25 -8.26
C ALA A 375 -16.41 -13.30 -6.94
N ASP A 376 -15.10 -13.04 -7.01
CA ASP A 376 -14.20 -12.96 -5.87
C ASP A 376 -13.04 -11.98 -6.19
N PRO A 377 -12.27 -11.53 -5.17
CA PRO A 377 -11.17 -10.60 -5.39
C PRO A 377 -9.85 -11.28 -5.81
N LYS A 378 -9.88 -12.52 -6.33
CA LYS A 378 -8.65 -13.25 -6.66
C LYS A 378 -8.06 -12.85 -8.00
N ALA A 379 -6.73 -12.87 -8.08
CA ALA A 379 -6.03 -12.63 -9.34
C ALA A 379 -6.34 -13.67 -10.42
N SER A 380 -6.55 -14.94 -10.06
CA SER A 380 -6.92 -15.99 -11.03
C SER A 380 -8.24 -15.68 -11.72
N THR A 381 -9.27 -15.30 -10.94
CA THR A 381 -10.60 -14.95 -11.44
C THR A 381 -10.55 -13.74 -12.37
N ALA A 382 -9.79 -12.71 -12.01
CA ALA A 382 -9.58 -11.54 -12.86
C ALA A 382 -8.84 -11.89 -14.17
N LEU A 383 -7.79 -12.72 -14.11
CA LEU A 383 -7.02 -13.17 -15.28
C LEU A 383 -7.83 -14.11 -16.19
N ASP A 384 -8.70 -14.94 -15.63
CA ASP A 384 -9.67 -15.76 -16.39
C ASP A 384 -10.67 -14.87 -17.11
N ALA A 385 -11.24 -13.89 -16.41
CA ALA A 385 -12.18 -12.90 -16.94
C ALA A 385 -11.57 -12.06 -18.08
N LEU A 386 -10.26 -11.78 -18.02
CA LEU A 386 -9.51 -11.07 -19.07
C LEU A 386 -9.39 -11.88 -20.38
N ILE A 387 -9.17 -13.20 -20.31
CA ILE A 387 -8.80 -14.01 -21.48
C ILE A 387 -9.90 -14.95 -22.00
N SER A 388 -10.99 -15.11 -21.26
CA SER A 388 -12.09 -16.02 -21.60
C SER A 388 -13.01 -15.49 -22.70
N ALA A 389 -13.15 -14.17 -22.84
CA ALA A 389 -13.97 -13.56 -23.88
C ALA A 389 -13.36 -13.75 -25.28
N SER A 390 -14.17 -14.22 -26.22
CA SER A 390 -13.77 -14.38 -27.63
C SER A 390 -13.49 -13.03 -28.29
N ASP A 391 -14.32 -12.02 -28.02
CA ASP A 391 -14.07 -10.63 -28.39
C ASP A 391 -13.44 -9.88 -27.19
N PRO A 392 -12.18 -9.42 -27.30
CA PRO A 392 -11.50 -8.62 -26.28
C PRO A 392 -12.30 -7.39 -25.78
N ALA A 393 -13.05 -6.73 -26.65
CA ALA A 393 -13.77 -5.49 -26.31
C ALA A 393 -14.97 -5.73 -25.38
N THR A 394 -15.54 -6.94 -25.45
CA THR A 394 -16.70 -7.35 -24.64
C THR A 394 -16.29 -7.98 -23.31
N ALA A 395 -14.99 -8.12 -23.03
CA ALA A 395 -14.53 -8.77 -21.83
C ALA A 395 -14.96 -7.99 -20.58
N PRO A 396 -15.37 -8.67 -19.50
CA PRO A 396 -15.70 -8.02 -18.24
C PRO A 396 -14.48 -7.32 -17.60
N VAL A 397 -13.27 -7.74 -17.96
CA VAL A 397 -12.00 -7.20 -17.50
C VAL A 397 -11.11 -6.96 -18.71
N HIS A 398 -10.52 -5.76 -18.86
CA HIS A 398 -9.55 -5.49 -19.93
C HIS A 398 -8.10 -5.43 -19.44
N ALA A 399 -7.91 -5.19 -18.14
CA ALA A 399 -6.59 -5.12 -17.52
C ALA A 399 -6.64 -5.70 -16.09
N VAL A 400 -5.54 -6.30 -15.64
CA VAL A 400 -5.40 -6.82 -14.27
C VAL A 400 -4.07 -6.39 -13.68
N VAL A 401 -4.09 -5.79 -12.48
CA VAL A 401 -2.87 -5.55 -11.70
C VAL A 401 -2.28 -6.88 -11.25
N THR A 402 -1.01 -7.14 -11.58
CA THR A 402 -0.30 -8.36 -11.16
C THR A 402 1.21 -8.12 -11.13
N THR A 403 1.97 -9.09 -10.63
CA THR A 403 3.44 -9.05 -10.74
C THR A 403 3.90 -9.68 -12.05
N GLU A 404 5.09 -9.28 -12.48
CA GLU A 404 5.79 -9.85 -13.61
C GLU A 404 5.92 -11.38 -13.51
N GLN A 405 6.21 -11.89 -12.31
CA GLN A 405 6.40 -13.31 -12.05
C GLN A 405 5.08 -14.08 -12.13
N GLN A 406 3.99 -13.54 -11.59
CA GLN A 406 2.68 -14.17 -11.69
C GLN A 406 2.17 -14.21 -13.14
N LEU A 407 2.38 -13.13 -13.91
CA LEU A 407 2.05 -13.13 -15.33
C LEU A 407 2.91 -14.13 -16.12
N TYR A 408 4.20 -14.26 -15.76
CA TYR A 408 5.07 -15.29 -16.32
C TYR A 408 4.51 -16.70 -16.05
N GLN A 409 4.17 -17.02 -14.81
CA GLN A 409 3.57 -18.32 -14.43
C GLN A 409 2.26 -18.57 -15.17
N ARG A 410 1.39 -17.57 -15.23
CA ARG A 410 0.11 -17.64 -15.92
C ARG A 410 0.29 -17.92 -17.42
N SER A 411 1.28 -17.29 -18.05
CA SER A 411 1.55 -17.47 -19.49
C SER A 411 1.97 -18.91 -19.83
N GLN A 412 2.64 -19.62 -18.91
CA GLN A 412 3.01 -21.03 -19.13
C GLN A 412 1.80 -21.98 -19.13
N HIS A 413 0.72 -21.58 -18.44
CA HIS A 413 -0.50 -22.35 -18.29
C HIS A 413 -1.63 -21.84 -19.21
N THR A 414 -1.31 -20.99 -20.19
CA THR A 414 -2.28 -20.40 -21.11
C THR A 414 -1.97 -20.77 -22.56
N ASP A 415 -2.92 -21.44 -23.20
CA ASP A 415 -2.81 -21.76 -24.63
C ASP A 415 -2.82 -20.50 -25.49
N ASN A 416 -1.85 -20.41 -26.42
CA ASN A 416 -1.61 -19.25 -27.27
C ASN A 416 -1.46 -17.96 -26.45
N ALA A 417 -0.69 -18.01 -25.35
CA ALA A 417 -0.52 -16.89 -24.42
C ALA A 417 -0.12 -15.58 -25.12
N LYS A 418 0.78 -15.63 -26.12
CA LYS A 418 1.21 -14.44 -26.88
C LYS A 418 0.07 -13.69 -27.60
N GLY A 419 -0.98 -14.40 -28.02
CA GLY A 419 -2.17 -13.79 -28.63
C GLY A 419 -3.23 -13.31 -27.64
N LYS A 420 -3.11 -13.70 -26.37
CA LYS A 420 -4.12 -13.43 -25.33
C LYS A 420 -3.63 -12.53 -24.21
N LEU A 421 -2.34 -12.56 -23.89
CA LEU A 421 -1.74 -11.86 -22.77
C LEU A 421 -0.55 -11.04 -23.27
N ALA A 422 -0.42 -9.84 -22.72
CA ALA A 422 0.73 -9.00 -22.86
C ALA A 422 1.02 -8.31 -21.54
N ALA A 423 2.29 -8.19 -21.19
CA ALA A 423 2.74 -7.36 -20.09
C ALA A 423 2.82 -5.89 -20.53
N TRP A 424 2.09 -5.01 -19.87
CA TRP A 424 2.27 -3.56 -19.98
C TRP A 424 2.80 -3.01 -18.65
N LEU A 425 4.08 -2.63 -18.66
CA LEU A 425 4.71 -1.92 -17.56
C LEU A 425 4.57 -0.41 -17.86
N PRO A 426 3.81 0.35 -17.05
CA PRO A 426 3.67 1.79 -17.28
C PRO A 426 5.03 2.50 -17.18
N PRO A 427 5.28 3.55 -17.97
CA PRO A 427 6.53 4.29 -17.93
C PRO A 427 6.74 4.98 -16.58
N GLY A 428 8.00 5.06 -16.15
CA GLY A 428 8.41 5.65 -14.86
C GLY A 428 9.13 4.65 -13.96
N ALA A 429 9.35 5.04 -12.70
CA ALA A 429 9.91 4.15 -11.68
C ALA A 429 8.89 3.04 -11.33
N PRO A 430 9.20 1.75 -11.52
CA PRO A 430 8.27 0.68 -11.26
C PRO A 430 8.11 0.46 -9.76
N ALA A 431 6.88 0.21 -9.31
CA ALA A 431 6.69 -0.42 -8.00
C ALA A 431 7.12 -1.89 -8.09
N VAL A 432 7.87 -2.37 -7.10
CA VAL A 432 8.51 -3.69 -7.14
C VAL A 432 8.12 -4.49 -5.89
N ALA A 433 7.60 -5.70 -6.11
CA ALA A 433 7.44 -6.72 -5.08
C ALA A 433 8.83 -7.31 -4.78
N ASP A 434 9.32 -7.15 -3.57
CA ASP A 434 10.71 -7.38 -3.15
C ASP A 434 10.89 -8.57 -2.20
N TYR A 435 9.83 -9.32 -1.92
CA TYR A 435 9.85 -10.58 -1.17
C TYR A 435 10.80 -10.60 0.04
N PRO A 436 10.63 -9.67 0.99
CA PRO A 436 11.54 -9.53 2.12
C PRO A 436 11.39 -10.72 3.08
N ALA A 437 12.50 -11.29 3.53
CA ALA A 437 12.51 -12.25 4.62
C ALA A 437 12.40 -11.51 5.96
N VAL A 438 11.18 -11.45 6.51
CA VAL A 438 10.85 -10.75 7.77
C VAL A 438 10.90 -11.74 8.93
N LEU A 439 11.86 -11.55 9.83
CA LEU A 439 11.91 -12.31 11.09
C LEU A 439 10.94 -11.69 12.09
N LEU A 440 9.94 -12.46 12.52
CA LEU A 440 8.95 -11.97 13.47
C LEU A 440 9.45 -12.15 14.90
N ALA A 441 9.12 -11.18 15.76
CA ALA A 441 9.40 -11.19 17.18
C ALA A 441 8.10 -11.24 18.00
N GLY A 442 8.22 -11.61 19.29
CA GLY A 442 7.11 -11.62 20.24
C GLY A 442 7.05 -12.86 21.14
N GLU A 443 6.17 -12.80 22.13
CA GLU A 443 5.92 -13.92 23.05
C GLU A 443 5.39 -15.16 22.31
N GLY A 444 5.82 -16.34 22.75
CA GLY A 444 5.42 -17.62 22.15
C GLY A 444 6.36 -18.17 21.08
N LEU A 445 7.42 -17.45 20.71
CA LEU A 445 8.50 -17.96 19.85
C LEU A 445 9.66 -18.52 20.69
N SER A 446 10.00 -19.79 20.50
CA SER A 446 11.19 -20.39 21.14
C SER A 446 12.48 -19.88 20.50
N HIS A 447 13.56 -19.77 21.28
CA HIS A 447 14.87 -19.35 20.80
C HIS A 447 15.39 -20.24 19.66
N GLU A 448 15.13 -21.54 19.72
CA GLU A 448 15.49 -22.51 18.69
C GLU A 448 14.75 -22.24 17.38
N ALA A 449 13.46 -21.87 17.43
CA ALA A 449 12.68 -21.56 16.24
C ALA A 449 13.17 -20.27 15.55
N VAL A 450 13.53 -19.24 16.32
CA VAL A 450 14.09 -17.99 15.77
C VAL A 450 15.46 -18.24 15.13
N THR A 451 16.31 -19.04 15.79
CA THR A 451 17.63 -19.42 15.25
C THR A 451 17.49 -20.23 13.96
N ALA A 452 16.57 -21.21 13.95
CA ALA A 452 16.31 -22.03 12.78
C ALA A 452 15.73 -21.23 11.60
N ALA A 453 14.82 -20.29 11.88
CA ALA A 453 14.30 -19.36 10.89
C ALA A 453 15.41 -18.50 10.26
N SER A 454 16.33 -17.99 11.09
CA SER A 454 17.47 -17.20 10.62
C SER A 454 18.45 -18.01 9.76
N GLU A 455 18.70 -19.28 10.11
CA GLU A 455 19.52 -20.18 9.28
C GLU A 455 18.84 -20.51 7.94
N PHE A 456 17.52 -20.69 7.96
CA PHE A 456 16.76 -20.93 6.74
C PHE A 456 16.73 -19.69 5.83
N GLU A 457 16.56 -18.49 6.39
CA GLU A 457 16.68 -17.21 5.66
C GLU A 457 18.06 -17.08 4.98
N ARG A 458 19.14 -17.45 5.68
CA ARG A 458 20.49 -17.46 5.09
C ARG A 458 20.64 -18.50 3.99
N PHE A 459 20.01 -19.66 4.14
CA PHE A 459 19.99 -20.71 3.12
C PHE A 459 19.29 -20.26 1.84
N LEU A 460 18.15 -19.56 1.94
CA LEU A 460 17.38 -19.07 0.79
C LEU A 460 18.16 -18.08 -0.09
N ARG A 461 19.12 -17.35 0.49
CA ARG A 461 19.97 -16.38 -0.24
C ARG A 461 21.18 -16.99 -0.93
N LYS A 462 21.39 -18.31 -0.82
CA LYS A 462 22.50 -18.95 -1.53
C LYS A 462 22.25 -18.92 -3.05
N PRO A 463 23.28 -18.74 -3.89
CA PRO A 463 23.12 -18.64 -5.34
C PRO A 463 22.34 -19.79 -5.97
N GLU A 464 22.48 -21.01 -5.44
CA GLU A 464 21.76 -22.18 -5.94
C GLU A 464 20.25 -22.07 -5.71
N GLN A 465 19.83 -21.47 -4.59
CA GLN A 465 18.40 -21.32 -4.27
C GLN A 465 17.80 -20.12 -4.99
N LEU A 466 18.57 -19.04 -5.11
CA LEU A 466 18.20 -17.90 -5.96
C LEU A 466 18.03 -18.33 -7.42
N ALA A 467 18.85 -19.25 -7.92
CA ALA A 467 18.68 -19.80 -9.27
C ALA A 467 17.36 -20.58 -9.43
N GLU A 468 16.86 -21.25 -8.39
CA GLU A 468 15.53 -21.90 -8.42
C GLU A 468 14.40 -20.87 -8.45
N LEU A 469 14.52 -19.77 -7.70
CA LEU A 469 13.58 -18.65 -7.79
C LEU A 469 13.61 -18.01 -9.18
N SER A 470 14.80 -17.84 -9.76
CA SER A 470 14.94 -17.30 -11.11
C SER A 470 14.21 -18.15 -12.16
N LYS A 471 14.31 -19.49 -12.07
CA LYS A 471 13.55 -20.41 -12.93
C LYS A 471 12.03 -20.26 -12.77
N ALA A 472 11.56 -19.87 -11.60
CA ALA A 472 10.15 -19.60 -11.33
C ALA A 472 9.69 -18.20 -11.82
N GLY A 473 10.54 -17.46 -12.54
CA GLY A 473 10.20 -16.16 -13.12
C GLY A 473 10.50 -14.96 -12.22
N PHE A 474 11.16 -15.18 -11.07
CA PHE A 474 11.61 -14.09 -10.22
C PHE A 474 12.91 -13.46 -10.74
N ARG A 475 13.09 -12.17 -10.47
CA ARG A 475 14.39 -11.51 -10.64
C ARG A 475 15.20 -11.70 -9.37
N VAL A 476 16.46 -12.10 -9.52
CA VAL A 476 17.39 -12.30 -8.40
C VAL A 476 18.74 -11.72 -8.79
N ASP A 477 19.50 -11.28 -7.79
CA ASP A 477 20.84 -10.73 -8.02
C ASP A 477 21.75 -11.75 -8.68
N GLY A 478 22.36 -11.37 -9.81
CA GLY A 478 23.25 -12.23 -10.59
C GLY A 478 22.55 -13.38 -11.34
N GLY A 479 21.21 -13.45 -11.33
CA GLY A 479 20.44 -14.44 -12.06
C GLY A 479 20.09 -14.02 -13.49
N ASN A 480 20.02 -14.98 -14.40
CA ASN A 480 19.50 -14.76 -15.76
C ASN A 480 18.01 -15.10 -15.80
N PRO A 481 17.13 -14.14 -16.07
CA PRO A 481 15.71 -14.40 -16.12
C PRO A 481 15.35 -15.35 -17.29
N PRO A 482 14.33 -16.21 -17.13
CA PRO A 482 13.90 -17.12 -18.17
C PRO A 482 13.30 -16.38 -19.36
N LYS A 483 13.49 -16.89 -20.57
CA LYS A 483 12.87 -16.29 -21.77
C LYS A 483 11.35 -16.53 -21.75
N ASN A 484 10.59 -15.52 -22.14
CA ASN A 484 9.14 -15.58 -22.26
C ASN A 484 8.65 -14.63 -23.37
N ASP A 485 7.62 -15.04 -24.11
CA ASP A 485 7.08 -14.26 -25.23
C ASP A 485 6.04 -13.21 -24.81
N VAL A 486 5.46 -13.33 -23.61
CA VAL A 486 4.45 -12.42 -23.04
C VAL A 486 5.11 -11.35 -22.16
N VAL A 487 6.16 -11.73 -21.44
CA VAL A 487 6.84 -10.90 -20.45
C VAL A 487 8.29 -10.66 -20.86
N ASN A 488 8.71 -9.40 -20.91
CA ASN A 488 10.10 -9.04 -21.17
C ASN A 488 10.84 -8.79 -19.84
N LEU A 489 11.65 -9.76 -19.43
CA LEU A 489 12.41 -9.71 -18.19
C LEU A 489 13.73 -8.89 -18.29
N GLY A 490 13.81 -7.94 -19.23
CA GLY A 490 14.99 -7.08 -19.45
C GLY A 490 15.34 -6.16 -18.28
N SER A 491 16.34 -5.29 -18.43
CA SER A 491 16.74 -4.33 -17.39
C SER A 491 15.59 -3.38 -17.02
N LEU A 492 15.45 -3.10 -15.73
CA LEU A 492 14.48 -2.14 -15.18
C LEU A 492 15.20 -0.89 -14.71
N PRO A 493 14.53 0.28 -14.72
CA PRO A 493 15.02 1.44 -13.99
C PRO A 493 14.89 1.22 -12.48
N ASP A 494 15.41 2.17 -11.70
CA ASP A 494 15.34 2.13 -10.24
C ASP A 494 13.88 2.05 -9.74
N ALA A 495 13.67 1.26 -8.69
CA ALA A 495 12.35 1.03 -8.12
C ALA A 495 11.75 2.33 -7.54
N LEU A 496 10.43 2.42 -7.55
CA LEU A 496 9.68 3.51 -6.93
C LEU A 496 9.98 3.56 -5.42
N SER A 497 10.41 4.72 -4.95
CA SER A 497 10.59 5.00 -3.53
C SER A 497 9.39 5.77 -2.99
N VAL A 498 8.73 5.22 -1.98
CA VAL A 498 7.53 5.83 -1.35
C VAL A 498 7.75 6.04 0.13
N GLY A 499 7.93 7.30 0.52
CA GLY A 499 7.79 7.83 1.87
C GLY A 499 8.35 6.98 3.01
N ASP A 500 7.84 7.23 4.22
CA ASP A 500 8.07 6.40 5.40
C ASP A 500 7.04 5.26 5.54
N THR A 501 7.30 4.35 6.47
CA THR A 501 6.45 3.20 6.85
C THR A 501 4.97 3.55 7.04
N GLY A 502 4.67 4.66 7.71
CA GLY A 502 3.30 5.11 7.97
C GLY A 502 2.58 5.58 6.71
N THR A 503 3.29 6.29 5.83
CA THR A 503 2.78 6.70 4.51
C THR A 503 2.41 5.47 3.67
N ARG A 504 3.31 4.48 3.59
CA ARG A 504 3.06 3.22 2.84
C ARG A 504 1.87 2.44 3.41
N ALA A 505 1.79 2.33 4.74
CA ALA A 505 0.67 1.66 5.40
C ALA A 505 -0.68 2.36 5.13
N THR A 506 -0.70 3.69 5.13
CA THR A 506 -1.89 4.50 4.84
C THR A 506 -2.40 4.25 3.41
N LEU A 507 -1.51 4.27 2.41
CA LEU A 507 -1.87 4.01 1.02
C LEU A 507 -2.33 2.58 0.79
N ALA A 508 -1.69 1.59 1.44
CA ALA A 508 -2.12 0.20 1.35
C ALA A 508 -3.54 0.00 1.91
N ASN A 509 -3.87 0.66 3.02
CA ASN A 509 -5.21 0.62 3.59
C ASN A 509 -6.28 1.30 2.70
N ALA A 510 -5.88 2.14 1.74
CA ALA A 510 -6.79 2.71 0.76
C ALA A 510 -7.31 1.67 -0.26
N VAL A 511 -6.55 0.59 -0.50
CA VAL A 511 -6.86 -0.45 -1.49
C VAL A 511 -7.85 -1.49 -0.99
N GLY A 512 -7.78 -1.84 0.30
CA GLY A 512 -8.58 -2.92 0.89
C GLY A 512 -10.06 -2.60 1.10
N GLY A 513 -10.56 -1.47 0.59
CA GLY A 513 -11.89 -0.96 0.95
C GLY A 513 -12.02 -0.64 2.45
N THR A 514 -10.90 -0.64 3.17
CA THR A 514 -10.81 -0.39 4.61
C THR A 514 -10.83 1.08 4.99
N SER A 515 -10.84 2.00 4.01
CA SER A 515 -11.36 3.35 4.24
C SER A 515 -12.85 3.21 4.51
N LYS A 516 -13.19 3.00 5.79
CA LYS A 516 -14.59 2.89 6.25
C LYS A 516 -15.34 4.06 5.65
N ALA A 517 -16.38 3.76 4.88
CA ALA A 517 -17.34 4.78 4.48
C ALA A 517 -17.80 5.49 5.75
N ALA A 518 -17.71 6.81 5.74
CA ALA A 518 -18.08 7.65 6.86
C ALA A 518 -19.25 8.54 6.45
N ALA A 519 -20.17 8.77 7.37
CA ALA A 519 -21.23 9.74 7.24
C ALA A 519 -20.83 10.97 8.05
N VAL A 520 -20.35 12.01 7.37
CA VAL A 520 -19.79 13.20 8.02
C VAL A 520 -20.55 14.45 7.62
N THR A 521 -20.90 15.27 8.61
CA THR A 521 -21.32 16.65 8.35
C THR A 521 -20.22 17.61 8.79
N ILE A 522 -19.70 18.39 7.85
CA ILE A 522 -18.73 19.45 8.14
C ILE A 522 -19.52 20.68 8.60
N MET A 523 -19.15 21.23 9.74
CA MET A 523 -19.68 22.47 10.29
C MET A 523 -18.55 23.51 10.33
N LEU A 524 -18.59 24.43 9.38
CA LEU A 524 -17.50 25.37 9.08
C LEU A 524 -17.82 26.79 9.56
N ASP A 525 -16.94 27.33 10.39
CA ASP A 525 -16.97 28.73 10.80
C ASP A 525 -16.50 29.64 9.67
N GLN A 526 -17.34 30.60 9.26
CA GLN A 526 -17.00 31.61 8.26
C GLN A 526 -16.30 32.83 8.88
N SER A 527 -16.33 33.00 10.20
CA SER A 527 -15.78 34.16 10.91
C SER A 527 -14.27 34.04 11.15
N MET A 528 -13.53 33.66 10.09
CA MET A 528 -12.06 33.55 10.10
C MET A 528 -11.38 34.49 9.07
N PRO A 529 -11.48 35.83 9.21
CA PRO A 529 -10.87 36.79 8.26
C PRO A 529 -9.36 36.94 8.43
N THR A 530 -8.82 36.50 9.56
CA THR A 530 -7.40 36.62 9.91
C THR A 530 -6.50 35.92 8.89
N SER A 531 -5.52 36.65 8.37
CA SER A 531 -4.45 36.08 7.53
C SER A 531 -3.55 35.16 8.37
N ASP A 532 -3.25 33.99 7.84
CA ASP A 532 -2.40 32.98 8.47
C ASP A 532 -1.52 32.36 7.38
N GLY A 533 -0.28 32.87 7.27
CA GLY A 533 0.58 32.64 6.11
C GLY A 533 0.12 33.42 4.86
N ALA A 534 0.06 32.74 3.71
CA ALA A 534 -0.25 33.36 2.41
C ALA A 534 -1.76 33.53 2.13
N LYS A 535 -2.63 32.91 2.94
CA LYS A 535 -4.10 32.95 2.80
C LYS A 535 -4.74 33.34 4.13
N THR A 536 -6.04 33.59 4.13
CA THR A 536 -6.83 33.66 5.37
C THR A 536 -6.95 32.27 6.01
N ARG A 537 -7.22 32.22 7.31
CA ARG A 537 -7.52 30.96 8.02
C ARG A 537 -8.60 30.15 7.31
N LEU A 538 -9.71 30.81 6.93
CA LEU A 538 -10.76 30.16 6.15
C LEU A 538 -10.23 29.61 4.82
N GLY A 539 -9.41 30.37 4.09
CA GLY A 539 -8.83 29.93 2.82
C GLY A 539 -7.91 28.71 2.97
N ASN A 540 -7.17 28.61 4.08
CA ASN A 540 -6.38 27.42 4.40
C ASN A 540 -7.27 26.22 4.74
N VAL A 541 -8.31 26.44 5.55
CA VAL A 541 -9.28 25.40 5.94
C VAL A 541 -10.03 24.85 4.73
N THR A 542 -10.57 25.70 3.85
CA THR A 542 -11.29 25.23 2.65
C THR A 542 -10.36 24.50 1.71
N THR A 543 -9.10 24.93 1.56
CA THR A 543 -8.09 24.20 0.78
C THR A 543 -7.87 22.80 1.36
N ALA A 544 -7.62 22.68 2.67
CA ALA A 544 -7.39 21.41 3.34
C ALA A 544 -8.61 20.48 3.26
N LEU A 545 -9.83 21.01 3.44
CA LEU A 545 -11.08 20.27 3.29
C LEU A 545 -11.25 19.75 1.86
N MET A 546 -11.07 20.61 0.85
CA MET A 546 -11.21 20.21 -0.56
C MET A 546 -10.22 19.09 -0.92
N ASP A 547 -8.98 19.18 -0.46
CA ASP A 547 -7.97 18.15 -0.73
C ASP A 547 -8.28 16.85 0.01
N ARG A 548 -8.80 16.94 1.25
CA ARG A 548 -9.23 15.75 1.98
C ARG A 548 -10.43 15.09 1.31
N LEU A 549 -11.44 15.84 0.87
CA LEU A 549 -12.62 15.30 0.18
C LEU A 549 -12.24 14.54 -1.08
N LYS A 550 -11.25 15.01 -1.86
CA LYS A 550 -10.74 14.29 -3.03
C LYS A 550 -10.08 12.95 -2.67
N ALA A 551 -9.57 12.82 -1.44
CA ALA A 551 -8.90 11.64 -0.91
C ALA A 551 -9.81 10.72 -0.08
N MET A 552 -11.06 11.10 0.18
CA MET A 552 -12.01 10.26 0.91
C MET A 552 -12.57 9.12 0.05
N SER A 553 -13.10 8.09 0.71
CA SER A 553 -13.83 7.02 0.04
C SER A 553 -15.04 7.58 -0.73
N PRO A 554 -15.28 7.19 -1.99
CA PRO A 554 -16.47 7.59 -2.74
C PRO A 554 -17.78 7.17 -2.05
N ASN A 555 -17.75 6.13 -1.22
CA ASN A 555 -18.93 5.67 -0.49
C ASN A 555 -19.20 6.46 0.78
N SER A 556 -18.30 7.37 1.19
CA SER A 556 -18.54 8.27 2.31
C SER A 556 -19.61 9.30 1.94
N SER A 557 -20.54 9.54 2.86
CA SER A 557 -21.54 10.60 2.72
C SER A 557 -21.05 11.86 3.41
N VAL A 558 -20.99 12.97 2.68
CA VAL A 558 -20.51 14.24 3.23
C VAL A 558 -21.53 15.35 2.99
N GLY A 559 -21.82 16.11 4.04
CA GLY A 559 -22.60 17.34 4.01
C GLY A 559 -21.80 18.55 4.50
N LEU A 560 -22.28 19.75 4.22
CA LEU A 560 -21.68 21.02 4.64
C LEU A 560 -22.71 21.95 5.27
N TRP A 561 -22.39 22.39 6.47
CA TRP A 561 -23.02 23.47 7.18
C TRP A 561 -21.99 24.58 7.39
N THR A 562 -22.46 25.82 7.28
CA THR A 562 -21.65 27.00 7.63
C THR A 562 -22.31 27.73 8.79
N PHE A 563 -21.53 28.49 9.53
CA PHE A 563 -22.06 29.42 10.50
C PHE A 563 -21.22 30.68 10.57
N ASP A 564 -21.87 31.76 11.00
CA ASP A 564 -21.27 33.07 11.23
C ASP A 564 -21.79 33.65 12.57
N GLY A 565 -21.64 34.95 12.79
CA GLY A 565 -22.14 35.62 13.98
C GLY A 565 -23.65 35.82 14.05
N VAL A 566 -24.42 35.39 13.05
CA VAL A 566 -25.86 35.60 12.95
C VAL A 566 -26.61 34.27 12.94
N SER A 567 -26.21 33.32 12.11
CA SER A 567 -26.94 32.05 11.94
C SER A 567 -26.06 30.89 11.45
N GLY A 568 -26.51 29.67 11.72
CA GLY A 568 -26.04 28.46 11.04
C GLY A 568 -26.90 28.14 9.82
N ARG A 569 -26.29 27.69 8.73
CA ARG A 569 -26.95 27.37 7.45
C ARG A 569 -26.54 26.00 6.94
N ASN A 570 -27.51 25.26 6.41
CA ASN A 570 -27.25 24.04 5.66
C ASN A 570 -26.92 24.42 4.21
N GLU A 571 -25.64 24.42 3.85
CA GLU A 571 -25.20 24.74 2.50
C GLU A 571 -25.45 23.58 1.55
N ILE A 572 -25.09 22.37 1.99
CA ILE A 572 -25.12 21.15 1.19
C ILE A 572 -25.59 19.99 2.08
N PRO A 573 -26.76 19.39 1.81
CA PRO A 573 -27.21 18.20 2.50
C PRO A 573 -26.21 17.03 2.34
N ALA A 574 -26.09 16.17 3.36
CA ALA A 574 -25.22 15.01 3.26
C ALA A 574 -25.68 14.02 2.18
N ALA A 575 -24.78 13.68 1.27
CA ALA A 575 -24.98 12.65 0.25
C ALA A 575 -23.63 11.97 -0.11
N PRO A 576 -23.65 10.78 -0.75
CA PRO A 576 -22.44 10.05 -1.10
C PRO A 576 -21.51 10.82 -2.07
N LEU A 577 -20.20 10.76 -1.83
CA LEU A 577 -19.19 11.34 -2.73
C LEU A 577 -19.09 10.64 -4.09
N SER A 578 -19.67 9.44 -4.23
CA SER A 578 -19.78 8.70 -5.48
C SER A 578 -20.72 9.38 -6.47
N ASP A 579 -21.63 10.23 -6.00
CA ASP A 579 -22.40 11.13 -6.86
C ASP A 579 -21.51 12.30 -7.29
N GLN A 580 -21.11 12.29 -8.55
CA GLN A 580 -20.21 13.29 -9.12
C GLN A 580 -20.81 14.70 -9.10
N ALA A 581 -22.14 14.85 -9.23
CA ALA A 581 -22.79 16.15 -9.16
C ALA A 581 -22.70 16.72 -7.74
N HIS A 582 -22.97 15.88 -6.74
CA HIS A 582 -22.82 16.22 -5.33
C HIS A 582 -21.38 16.59 -4.96
N ALA A 583 -20.41 15.74 -5.30
CA ALA A 583 -19.00 16.00 -5.02
C ALA A 583 -18.50 17.31 -5.66
N SER A 584 -18.92 17.59 -6.91
CA SER A 584 -18.57 18.85 -7.59
C SER A 584 -19.21 20.06 -6.93
N GLN A 585 -20.47 19.95 -6.50
CA GLN A 585 -21.19 21.02 -5.80
C GLN A 585 -20.54 21.33 -4.45
N LEU A 586 -20.15 20.31 -3.69
CA LEU A 586 -19.48 20.47 -2.40
C LEU A 586 -18.13 21.19 -2.54
N ILE A 587 -17.29 20.77 -3.50
CA ILE A 587 -16.00 21.40 -3.79
C ILE A 587 -16.19 22.85 -4.27
N SER A 588 -17.15 23.09 -5.17
CA SER A 588 -17.45 24.44 -5.65
C SER A 588 -17.96 25.36 -4.53
N ASN A 589 -18.81 24.85 -3.63
CA ASN A 589 -19.33 25.61 -2.51
C ASN A 589 -18.18 25.98 -1.54
N LEU A 590 -17.31 25.04 -1.18
CA LEU A 590 -16.12 25.29 -0.37
C LEU A 590 -15.16 26.31 -0.98
N ASN A 591 -14.95 26.26 -2.30
CA ASN A 591 -14.09 27.20 -3.01
C ASN A 591 -14.65 28.63 -3.03
N ASN A 592 -15.98 28.77 -2.96
CA ASN A 592 -16.67 30.06 -2.97
C ASN A 592 -16.93 30.62 -1.56
N GLN A 593 -16.49 29.92 -0.52
CA GLN A 593 -16.59 30.42 0.85
C GLN A 593 -15.74 31.67 1.02
N SER A 594 -16.31 32.66 1.72
CA SER A 594 -15.63 33.91 2.02
C SER A 594 -15.79 34.21 3.50
N SER A 595 -14.76 34.85 4.08
CA SER A 595 -14.78 35.16 5.50
C SER A 595 -15.81 36.26 5.76
N SER A 596 -16.66 36.06 6.76
CA SER A 596 -17.52 37.09 7.30
C SER A 596 -16.87 37.74 8.52
N GLY A 597 -17.17 39.02 8.76
CA GLY A 597 -16.87 39.66 10.03
C GLY A 597 -18.04 39.47 11.00
N GLY A 598 -17.76 39.16 12.26
CA GLY A 598 -18.80 38.95 13.27
C GLY A 598 -18.37 38.00 14.38
N GLY A 599 -19.26 37.79 15.35
CA GLY A 599 -19.11 36.75 16.38
C GLY A 599 -19.35 35.34 15.84
N HIS A 600 -19.63 34.37 16.71
CA HIS A 600 -19.79 32.96 16.34
C HIS A 600 -21.07 32.38 16.95
N VAL A 601 -21.98 31.83 16.15
CA VAL A 601 -23.18 31.10 16.64
C VAL A 601 -22.96 29.58 16.69
N SER A 602 -21.73 29.17 17.01
CA SER A 602 -21.27 27.78 17.05
C SER A 602 -22.10 26.84 17.93
N PHE A 603 -22.34 27.13 19.22
CA PHE A 603 -23.13 26.23 20.09
C PHE A 603 -24.56 26.05 19.59
N THR A 604 -25.23 27.16 19.25
CA THR A 604 -26.60 27.15 18.72
C THR A 604 -26.70 26.37 17.41
N THR A 605 -25.69 26.46 16.54
CA THR A 605 -25.65 25.69 15.29
C THR A 605 -25.45 24.20 15.53
N LEU A 606 -24.53 23.81 16.43
CA LEU A 606 -24.35 22.40 16.76
C LEU A 606 -25.64 21.80 17.37
N ARG A 607 -26.33 22.55 18.24
CA ARG A 607 -27.62 22.12 18.81
C ARG A 607 -28.64 21.81 17.71
N MET A 608 -28.74 22.66 16.67
CA MET A 608 -29.64 22.46 15.54
C MET A 608 -29.26 21.24 14.70
N LEU A 609 -27.96 21.06 14.44
CA LEU A 609 -27.45 20.00 13.57
C LEU A 609 -27.48 18.61 14.23
N TYR A 610 -27.22 18.51 15.54
CA TYR A 610 -26.98 17.23 16.20
C TYR A 610 -28.18 16.26 16.11
N GLY A 611 -29.40 16.79 16.26
CA GLY A 611 -30.62 15.99 16.12
C GLY A 611 -30.84 15.46 14.69
N ASP A 612 -30.56 16.30 13.69
CA ASP A 612 -30.62 15.90 12.28
C ASP A 612 -29.58 14.81 11.96
N ALA A 613 -28.36 14.95 12.48
CA ALA A 613 -27.29 13.97 12.31
C ALA A 613 -27.64 12.61 12.93
N ILE A 614 -28.28 12.57 14.11
CA ILE A 614 -28.78 11.32 14.71
C ILE A 614 -29.92 10.72 13.85
N SER A 615 -30.82 11.56 13.33
CA SER A 615 -31.95 11.09 12.52
C SER A 615 -31.51 10.46 11.19
N LYS A 616 -30.38 10.92 10.64
CA LYS A 616 -29.77 10.46 9.40
C LYS A 616 -28.60 9.49 9.63
N TYR A 617 -28.54 8.87 10.80
CA TYR A 617 -27.52 7.88 11.14
C TYR A 617 -27.47 6.76 10.09
N VAL A 618 -26.27 6.49 9.57
CA VAL A 618 -26.04 5.42 8.60
C VAL A 618 -25.41 4.22 9.30
N ASP A 619 -26.13 3.10 9.33
CA ASP A 619 -25.65 1.88 9.97
C ASP A 619 -24.40 1.32 9.25
N GLY A 620 -23.46 0.79 10.02
CA GLY A 620 -22.18 0.30 9.52
C GLY A 620 -21.15 1.36 9.09
N GLN A 621 -21.47 2.66 9.18
CA GLN A 621 -20.54 3.76 8.90
C GLN A 621 -20.10 4.49 10.18
N ALA A 622 -18.91 5.11 10.13
CA ALA A 622 -18.52 6.06 11.17
C ALA A 622 -19.33 7.35 10.98
N ASN A 623 -20.23 7.66 11.92
CA ASN A 623 -21.07 8.85 11.87
C ASN A 623 -20.45 9.95 12.73
N SER A 624 -20.20 11.12 12.14
CA SER A 624 -19.58 12.24 12.87
C SER A 624 -19.97 13.62 12.36
N ILE A 625 -19.81 14.62 13.22
CA ILE A 625 -19.82 16.03 12.86
C ILE A 625 -18.39 16.55 13.04
N LEU A 626 -17.83 17.18 12.01
CA LEU A 626 -16.56 17.90 12.10
C LEU A 626 -16.84 19.39 12.26
N LEU A 627 -16.60 19.92 13.45
CA LEU A 627 -16.61 21.35 13.71
C LEU A 627 -15.21 21.95 13.47
N ILE A 628 -15.13 22.99 12.65
CA ILE A 628 -13.92 23.82 12.52
C ILE A 628 -14.26 25.25 12.92
N THR A 629 -13.63 25.76 13.97
CA THR A 629 -13.89 27.11 14.52
C THR A 629 -12.61 27.83 14.90
N SER A 630 -12.68 29.15 15.12
CA SER A 630 -11.52 29.97 15.49
C SER A 630 -11.78 30.97 16.61
N GLY A 631 -12.91 30.87 17.30
CA GLY A 631 -13.28 31.86 18.30
C GLY A 631 -14.55 31.49 19.09
N PRO A 632 -14.79 32.21 20.20
CA PRO A 632 -15.79 31.84 21.17
C PRO A 632 -17.21 32.07 20.67
N HIS A 633 -18.13 31.26 21.19
CA HIS A 633 -19.55 31.45 20.97
C HIS A 633 -20.01 32.81 21.51
N THR A 634 -20.72 33.58 20.67
CA THR A 634 -21.18 34.93 21.02
C THR A 634 -22.69 35.05 21.21
N ASP A 635 -23.46 34.04 20.80
CA ASP A 635 -24.90 34.03 21.07
C ASP A 635 -25.15 33.70 22.55
N GLN A 636 -25.94 34.53 23.23
CA GLN A 636 -26.21 34.41 24.65
C GLN A 636 -27.40 33.47 24.94
N SER A 637 -28.06 32.94 23.92
CA SER A 637 -29.20 32.03 24.08
C SER A 637 -28.82 30.62 24.55
N LEU A 638 -27.54 30.25 24.44
CA LEU A 638 -27.01 28.94 24.82
C LEU A 638 -25.57 29.09 25.31
N ASP A 639 -25.31 28.72 26.57
CA ASP A 639 -23.95 28.66 27.10
C ASP A 639 -23.32 27.27 26.94
N GLY A 640 -22.04 27.15 27.29
CA GLY A 640 -21.30 25.90 27.12
C GLY A 640 -21.83 24.75 27.99
N GLN A 641 -22.35 25.06 29.19
CA GLN A 641 -22.99 24.05 30.04
C GLN A 641 -24.30 23.56 29.44
N GLY A 642 -25.14 24.48 28.94
CA GLY A 642 -26.38 24.16 28.25
C GLY A 642 -26.16 23.31 27.00
N LEU A 643 -25.08 23.56 26.24
CA LEU A 643 -24.71 22.72 25.11
C LEU A 643 -24.33 21.30 25.56
N GLN A 644 -23.48 21.17 26.60
CA GLN A 644 -23.09 19.86 27.12
C GLN A 644 -24.28 19.06 27.65
N ASP A 645 -25.19 19.71 28.38
CA ASP A 645 -26.40 19.09 28.90
C ASP A 645 -27.32 18.63 27.75
N TYR A 646 -27.46 19.44 26.71
CA TYR A 646 -28.19 19.07 25.50
C TYR A 646 -27.57 17.83 24.82
N ILE A 647 -26.27 17.85 24.53
CA ILE A 647 -25.58 16.72 23.88
C ILE A 647 -25.69 15.45 24.71
N LYS A 648 -25.50 15.54 26.03
CA LYS A 648 -25.64 14.40 26.94
C LYS A 648 -27.06 13.82 26.94
N SER A 649 -28.08 14.67 26.80
CA SER A 649 -29.47 14.22 26.70
C SER A 649 -29.83 13.63 25.33
N ALA A 650 -29.19 14.10 24.26
CA ALA A 650 -29.45 13.69 22.89
C ALA A 650 -28.61 12.48 22.45
N PHE A 651 -27.48 12.22 23.09
CA PHE A 651 -26.57 11.13 22.73
C PHE A 651 -27.25 9.76 22.88
N ASP A 652 -27.30 9.01 21.78
CA ASP A 652 -27.86 7.67 21.71
C ASP A 652 -26.71 6.65 21.54
N PRO A 653 -26.41 5.81 22.56
CA PRO A 653 -25.37 4.79 22.45
C PRO A 653 -25.60 3.76 21.34
N ALA A 654 -26.85 3.57 20.89
CA ALA A 654 -27.18 2.67 19.79
C ALA A 654 -26.98 3.32 18.41
N ARG A 655 -26.93 4.66 18.34
CA ARG A 655 -26.67 5.45 17.12
C ARG A 655 -25.64 6.54 17.41
N PRO A 656 -24.39 6.15 17.70
CA PRO A 656 -23.38 7.11 18.13
C PRO A 656 -23.01 8.06 16.99
N VAL A 657 -23.13 9.37 17.24
CA VAL A 657 -22.64 10.44 16.36
C VAL A 657 -21.56 11.21 17.11
N ALA A 658 -20.30 11.04 16.69
CA ALA A 658 -19.15 11.68 17.30
C ALA A 658 -19.03 13.15 16.89
N VAL A 659 -18.62 14.03 17.81
CA VAL A 659 -18.30 15.43 17.50
C VAL A 659 -16.79 15.61 17.54
N ASN A 660 -16.20 15.78 16.36
CA ASN A 660 -14.78 16.07 16.19
C ASN A 660 -14.60 17.58 16.03
N VAL A 661 -13.66 18.18 16.77
CA VAL A 661 -13.45 19.63 16.79
C VAL A 661 -12.01 19.96 16.42
N ILE A 662 -11.86 20.87 15.46
CA ILE A 662 -10.63 21.56 15.13
C ILE A 662 -10.81 23.02 15.54
N ASP A 663 -10.06 23.44 16.53
CA ASP A 663 -10.13 24.78 17.10
C ASP A 663 -8.84 25.55 16.77
N ILE A 664 -8.97 26.66 16.05
CA ILE A 664 -7.86 27.40 15.46
C ILE A 664 -7.65 28.74 16.17
N GLY A 665 -6.54 28.85 16.89
CA GLY A 665 -6.13 30.06 17.60
C GLY A 665 -6.48 29.98 19.08
N GLY A 666 -6.85 31.13 19.66
CA GLY A 666 -7.23 31.23 21.07
C GLY A 666 -8.74 31.34 21.21
N ASP A 667 -9.42 30.20 21.37
CA ASP A 667 -10.84 30.13 21.72
C ASP A 667 -11.00 29.89 23.23
N SER A 668 -11.71 30.78 23.93
CA SER A 668 -12.01 30.60 25.36
C SER A 668 -12.97 29.42 25.62
N ASP A 669 -13.71 28.99 24.60
CA ASP A 669 -14.64 27.87 24.66
C ASP A 669 -14.00 26.50 24.38
N GLY A 670 -12.69 26.44 24.15
CA GLY A 670 -11.97 25.19 23.88
C GLY A 670 -12.22 24.09 24.93
N SER A 671 -12.39 24.46 26.21
CA SER A 671 -12.74 23.51 27.28
C SER A 671 -14.14 22.91 27.14
N THR A 672 -15.11 23.71 26.67
CA THR A 672 -16.47 23.25 26.34
C THR A 672 -16.42 22.29 25.17
N TRP A 673 -15.66 22.62 24.12
CA TRP A 673 -15.52 21.76 22.94
C TRP A 673 -14.87 20.43 23.26
N GLN A 674 -13.83 20.44 24.10
CA GLN A 674 -13.18 19.22 24.57
C GLN A 674 -14.16 18.33 25.35
N ALA A 675 -15.02 18.91 26.19
CA ALA A 675 -16.04 18.16 26.93
C ALA A 675 -17.11 17.57 26.00
N VAL A 676 -17.59 18.32 25.01
CA VAL A 676 -18.55 17.84 24.01
C VAL A 676 -17.98 16.69 23.17
N ALA A 677 -16.73 16.82 22.73
CA ALA A 677 -16.03 15.74 22.01
C ALA A 677 -15.95 14.47 22.86
N GLN A 678 -15.56 14.59 24.14
CA GLN A 678 -15.49 13.45 25.07
C GLN A 678 -16.85 12.79 25.31
N LEU A 679 -17.92 13.57 25.47
CA LEU A 679 -19.28 13.05 25.68
C LEU A 679 -19.79 12.19 24.52
N THR A 680 -19.33 12.48 23.30
CA THR A 680 -19.78 11.83 22.07
C THR A 680 -18.79 10.80 21.53
N GLY A 681 -17.64 10.63 22.18
CA GLY A 681 -16.55 9.77 21.71
C GLY A 681 -15.78 10.34 20.50
N GLY A 682 -15.89 11.64 20.26
CA GLY A 682 -15.13 12.36 19.23
C GLY A 682 -13.78 12.89 19.73
N THR A 683 -13.12 13.69 18.89
CA THR A 683 -11.79 14.24 19.15
C THR A 683 -11.78 15.76 19.27
N PHE A 684 -10.84 16.32 20.02
CA PHE A 684 -10.60 17.75 20.11
C PHE A 684 -9.14 18.04 19.76
N THR A 685 -8.92 18.94 18.79
CA THR A 685 -7.59 19.36 18.34
C THR A 685 -7.53 20.89 18.35
N GLY A 686 -6.88 21.45 19.37
CA GLY A 686 -6.53 22.86 19.40
C GLY A 686 -5.23 23.10 18.64
N MET A 687 -5.21 24.07 17.74
CA MET A 687 -4.04 24.46 16.95
C MET A 687 -3.82 25.98 16.98
N PRO A 688 -2.57 26.47 17.07
CA PRO A 688 -2.30 27.90 17.16
C PRO A 688 -2.52 28.63 15.83
N THR A 689 -2.36 27.92 14.71
CA THR A 689 -2.39 28.46 13.34
C THR A 689 -3.10 27.49 12.41
N SER A 690 -3.53 27.98 11.25
CA SER A 690 -4.16 27.18 10.19
C SER A 690 -3.18 26.80 9.06
N VAL A 691 -1.86 26.89 9.28
CA VAL A 691 -0.88 26.58 8.24
C VAL A 691 -0.70 25.06 8.11
N THR A 692 -0.34 24.62 6.90
CA THR A 692 0.04 23.23 6.63
C THR A 692 1.49 22.99 7.06
N PRO A 693 1.85 21.76 7.49
CA PRO A 693 1.12 20.49 7.37
C PRO A 693 0.13 20.16 8.50
N GLU A 694 0.15 20.85 9.63
CA GLU A 694 -0.60 20.46 10.84
C GLU A 694 -2.11 20.46 10.61
N LEU A 695 -2.65 21.49 9.94
CA LEU A 695 -4.07 21.55 9.59
C LEU A 695 -4.50 20.38 8.70
N ALA A 696 -3.69 20.01 7.71
CA ALA A 696 -4.01 18.91 6.82
C ALA A 696 -4.06 17.57 7.57
N ASN A 697 -3.16 17.37 8.52
CA ASN A 697 -3.14 16.17 9.38
C ASN A 697 -4.37 16.12 10.30
N ALA A 698 -4.75 17.25 10.91
CA ALA A 698 -5.93 17.32 11.76
C ALA A 698 -7.23 17.05 10.97
N VAL A 699 -7.37 17.64 9.79
CA VAL A 699 -8.51 17.37 8.89
C VAL A 699 -8.53 15.92 8.44
N ALA A 700 -7.37 15.34 8.10
CA ALA A 700 -7.28 13.93 7.71
C ALA A 700 -7.67 12.97 8.85
N ALA A 701 -7.30 13.29 10.09
CA ALA A 701 -7.68 12.52 11.26
C ALA A 701 -9.18 12.62 11.58
N ALA A 702 -9.79 13.79 11.36
CA ALA A 702 -11.20 14.03 11.67
C ALA A 702 -12.17 13.57 10.58
N LEU A 703 -11.70 13.46 9.33
CA LEU A 703 -12.43 12.93 8.17
C LEU A 703 -11.76 11.67 7.68
N PRO A 704 -11.99 10.47 8.25
CA PRO A 704 -11.25 9.24 7.90
C PRO A 704 -11.48 8.74 6.47
#